data_AF-A0A6B2KVI6-F1
#
_entry.id   AF-A0A6B2KVI6-F1
#
_cell.length_a   1.000
_cell.length_b   1.000
_cell.length_c   1.000
_cell.angle_alpha   90.00
_cell.angle_beta   90.00
_cell.angle_gamma   90.00
#
_symmetry.space_group_name_H-M   'P 1'
#
loop_
_entity.id
_entity.type
_entity.pdbx_description
1 polymer ?
#
loop_
_entity_poly.entity_id
_entity_poly.type
_entity_poly.pdbx_seq_one_letter_code
_entity_poly.pdbx_strand_id
1 'polypeptide(L)'
;MSVCRERLTVRGRVQGVGFRPFVWREATRLGLAGAVANTADGVAIDVQGDAAALTLLRDALEKRLPPLARVDALEAHSLPASEGASGFVIADSGAGVEHARAPADSAICEACLTELFDSANRRYRHALINCTDCGPRYTVIGRLPYDRAHTSMAPFALCPACAAEYADPASRRFHAEPTCCPACGPQLTLTDAAGRDLGEPVAGAVRLIAEGQIVALKSLGGYHLACDARNAEAVARLRARKQRPHKPFALLLPNLASARRLARVNDAEAALLASRERPIVLLARLPHTDEALSLVAPGCPQLGVMLPATPLQWLLLSAAEPDCRQAAVDLAWVMTSANLSGEPVLTDESDARDKLAGVADAFLAYDREIVARCDDSVLRVTPLGTQSLRRARGYAPEPLTLARAGAPVLATGSYLKNTVTVLRGRDAFVSPHIGELNTRAGVIAQQHAAEHLLALTGVQPALIACEAHAEHAATNLARELAGRLGAALIEVQHHHAHAAAVLAEHGHSAPALALTLDGFGAGPMGDAWGGELLRLNGATCRRLGHLATLPLPGVDRAARESWRMATALRVRLGLPTADARFAAAGFDTAAIEQMVRLGLRSPETSSLGRWFDAIAALAGVNFTQSFEGQAAQALEALARPCPPGDGLWRLDNGVLSLWPLAAHLATLGDAADIASCWHATLAAALADWAITAAQDQNVGTVALAGGCLANARLMQPLTAALRAAGLEVLLPVQLPAGDGAISLGQAWVARLSLESP
;
A
#
# COMPACT_ATOMS: atom_id res chain seq x y z
N MET A 1 -4.92 53.40 8.32
CA MET A 1 -4.56 52.02 7.98
C MET A 1 -4.74 51.86 6.48
N SER A 2 -3.71 51.45 5.74
CA SER A 2 -3.86 51.25 4.29
C SER A 2 -4.61 49.96 4.04
N VAL A 3 -5.79 50.06 3.42
CA VAL A 3 -6.57 48.88 3.03
C VAL A 3 -5.92 48.27 1.80
N CYS A 4 -5.52 47.00 1.91
CA CYS A 4 -4.94 46.23 0.81
C CYS A 4 -5.93 45.15 0.38
N ARG A 5 -5.96 44.83 -0.91
CA ARG A 5 -6.71 43.70 -1.47
C ARG A 5 -5.76 42.76 -2.18
N GLU A 6 -5.93 41.47 -1.95
CA GLU A 6 -5.13 40.42 -2.57
C GLU A 6 -6.02 39.30 -3.08
N ARG A 7 -5.58 38.67 -4.15
CA ARG A 7 -6.07 37.37 -4.58
C ARG A 7 -5.00 36.33 -4.28
N LEU A 8 -5.33 35.38 -3.40
CA LEU A 8 -4.50 34.23 -3.11
C LEU A 8 -5.00 33.02 -3.89
N THR A 9 -4.11 32.34 -4.60
CA THR A 9 -4.39 31.06 -5.26
C THR A 9 -3.64 29.98 -4.50
N VAL A 10 -4.38 29.05 -3.90
CA VAL A 10 -3.83 27.97 -3.08
C VAL A 10 -3.95 26.65 -3.82
N ARG A 11 -2.82 25.99 -4.07
CA ARG A 11 -2.73 24.68 -4.72
C ARG A 11 -2.36 23.60 -3.72
N GLY A 12 -2.85 22.39 -3.95
CA GLY A 12 -2.52 21.19 -3.17
C GLY A 12 -3.75 20.40 -2.75
N ARG A 13 -3.66 19.71 -1.61
CA ARG A 13 -4.81 19.02 -1.00
C ARG A 13 -5.63 20.04 -0.21
N VAL A 14 -6.43 20.82 -0.91
CA VAL A 14 -7.21 21.94 -0.35
C VAL A 14 -8.72 21.86 -0.66
N GLN A 15 -9.17 20.81 -1.36
CA GLN A 15 -10.60 20.58 -1.65
C GLN A 15 -11.08 19.31 -0.93
N GLY A 16 -12.33 19.30 -0.43
CA GLY A 16 -12.89 18.16 0.30
C GLY A 16 -12.28 17.88 1.68
N VAL A 17 -11.53 18.84 2.23
CA VAL A 17 -10.71 18.70 3.45
C VAL A 17 -10.95 19.80 4.49
N GLY A 18 -12.11 20.47 4.43
CA GLY A 18 -12.44 21.54 5.37
C GLY A 18 -11.64 22.84 5.19
N PHE A 19 -11.02 23.06 4.02
CA PHE A 19 -10.20 24.25 3.76
C PHE A 19 -11.01 25.55 3.65
N ARG A 20 -12.04 25.61 2.79
CA ARG A 20 -12.90 26.81 2.65
C ARG A 20 -13.49 27.30 3.98
N PRO A 21 -14.01 26.41 4.86
CA PRO A 21 -14.51 26.81 6.18
C PRO A 21 -13.42 27.33 7.10
N PHE A 22 -12.22 26.76 7.01
CA PHE A 22 -11.05 27.27 7.73
C PHE A 22 -10.69 28.69 7.29
N VAL A 23 -10.60 28.94 5.98
CA VAL A 23 -10.34 30.28 5.44
C VAL A 23 -11.41 31.26 5.91
N TRP A 24 -12.68 30.88 5.81
CA TRP A 24 -13.80 31.70 6.27
C TRP A 24 -13.70 32.06 7.76
N ARG A 25 -13.41 31.08 8.63
CA ARG A 25 -13.25 31.33 10.08
C ARG A 25 -12.07 32.25 10.37
N GLU A 26 -10.91 32.01 9.77
CA GLU A 26 -9.73 32.85 10.00
C GLU A 26 -9.93 34.27 9.47
N ALA A 27 -10.50 34.43 8.26
CA ALA A 27 -10.78 35.74 7.69
C ALA A 27 -11.80 36.52 8.53
N THR A 28 -12.87 35.86 8.97
CA THR A 28 -13.88 36.47 9.86
C THR A 28 -13.29 36.89 11.20
N ARG A 29 -12.47 36.01 11.82
CA ARG A 29 -11.78 36.31 13.09
C ARG A 29 -10.83 37.51 12.98
N LEU A 30 -10.22 37.70 11.82
CA LEU A 30 -9.29 38.80 11.52
C LEU A 30 -9.99 40.07 11.01
N GLY A 31 -11.32 40.07 10.89
CA GLY A 31 -12.08 41.23 10.38
C GLY A 31 -11.83 41.52 8.90
N LEU A 32 -11.42 40.52 8.12
CA LEU A 32 -11.17 40.66 6.68
C LEU A 32 -12.46 40.53 5.89
N ALA A 33 -12.56 41.26 4.77
CA ALA A 33 -13.68 41.17 3.84
C ALA A 33 -13.29 40.38 2.58
N GLY A 34 -14.23 39.70 1.95
CA GLY A 34 -13.98 39.00 0.69
C GLY A 34 -14.68 37.65 0.55
N ALA A 35 -14.09 36.75 -0.23
CA ALA A 35 -14.66 35.44 -0.52
C ALA A 35 -13.61 34.35 -0.71
N VAL A 36 -14.00 33.10 -0.43
CA VAL A 36 -13.24 31.90 -0.78
C VAL A 36 -14.07 30.98 -1.66
N ALA A 37 -13.47 30.47 -2.74
CA ALA A 37 -14.13 29.56 -3.69
C ALA A 37 -13.18 28.44 -4.13
N ASN A 38 -13.75 27.26 -4.42
CA ASN A 38 -13.01 26.25 -5.17
C ASN A 38 -12.96 26.64 -6.65
N THR A 39 -11.82 26.38 -7.28
CA THR A 39 -11.56 26.61 -8.71
C THR A 39 -10.88 25.39 -9.33
N ALA A 40 -10.67 25.42 -10.66
CA ALA A 40 -9.83 24.45 -11.35
C ALA A 40 -8.45 24.34 -10.70
N ASP A 41 -7.80 25.47 -10.44
CA ASP A 41 -6.42 25.52 -9.97
C ASP A 41 -6.27 25.37 -8.45
N GLY A 42 -7.30 24.92 -7.74
CA GLY A 42 -7.30 24.75 -6.28
C GLY A 42 -8.32 25.63 -5.58
N VAL A 43 -7.89 26.47 -4.64
CA VAL A 43 -8.76 27.39 -3.89
C VAL A 43 -8.34 28.83 -4.18
N ALA A 44 -9.28 29.65 -4.62
CA ALA A 44 -9.09 31.10 -4.78
C ALA A 44 -9.66 31.83 -3.57
N ILE A 45 -8.89 32.76 -3.03
CA ILE A 45 -9.24 33.61 -1.89
C ILE A 45 -9.11 35.06 -2.35
N ASP A 46 -10.22 35.76 -2.49
CA ASP A 46 -10.24 37.21 -2.70
C ASP A 46 -10.42 37.85 -1.32
N VAL A 47 -9.43 38.61 -0.85
CA VAL A 47 -9.40 39.10 0.53
C VAL A 47 -8.93 40.54 0.60
N GLN A 48 -9.60 41.34 1.43
CA GLN A 48 -9.33 42.75 1.62
C GLN A 48 -9.35 43.12 3.11
N GLY A 49 -8.38 43.93 3.53
CA GLY A 49 -8.33 44.46 4.90
C GLY A 49 -7.00 45.13 5.23
N ASP A 50 -6.72 45.22 6.53
CA ASP A 50 -5.45 45.74 7.02
C ASP A 50 -4.27 44.82 6.65
N ALA A 51 -3.13 45.40 6.29
CA ALA A 51 -1.96 44.65 5.84
C ALA A 51 -1.42 43.67 6.90
N ALA A 52 -1.53 43.99 8.20
CA ALA A 52 -1.15 43.07 9.26
C ALA A 52 -2.11 41.88 9.35
N ALA A 53 -3.42 42.12 9.18
CA ALA A 53 -4.43 41.07 9.15
C ALA A 53 -4.25 40.12 7.96
N LEU A 54 -3.93 40.64 6.77
CA LEU A 54 -3.59 39.82 5.59
C LEU A 54 -2.37 38.93 5.83
N THR A 55 -1.34 39.47 6.50
CA THR A 55 -0.14 38.71 6.87
C THR A 55 -0.47 37.57 7.84
N LEU A 56 -1.31 37.84 8.85
CA LEU A 56 -1.78 36.80 9.78
C LEU A 56 -2.61 35.71 9.10
N LEU A 57 -3.40 36.07 8.07
CA LEU A 57 -4.14 35.08 7.28
C LEU A 57 -3.16 34.19 6.51
N ARG A 58 -2.15 34.75 5.84
CA ARG A 58 -1.11 33.96 5.14
C ARG A 58 -0.36 33.03 6.08
N ASP A 59 0.05 33.52 7.24
CA ASP A 59 0.65 32.69 8.29
C ASP A 59 -0.28 31.54 8.72
N ALA A 60 -1.60 31.77 8.77
CA ALA A 60 -2.57 30.72 9.08
C ALA A 60 -2.64 29.66 7.98
N LEU A 61 -2.66 30.09 6.72
CA LEU A 61 -2.69 29.21 5.54
C LEU A 61 -1.43 28.34 5.41
N GLU A 62 -0.32 28.73 6.05
CA GLU A 62 0.90 27.95 6.07
C GLU A 62 1.02 27.06 7.32
N LYS A 63 0.65 27.58 8.50
CA LYS A 63 1.02 26.98 9.80
C LYS A 63 -0.15 26.30 10.54
N ARG A 64 -1.40 26.64 10.20
CA ARG A 64 -2.59 26.25 11.00
C ARG A 64 -3.66 25.57 10.16
N LEU A 65 -3.23 24.82 9.15
CA LEU A 65 -4.11 24.13 8.22
C LEU A 65 -5.04 23.13 8.90
N PRO A 66 -6.26 22.91 8.35
CA PRO A 66 -7.09 21.78 8.72
C PRO A 66 -6.30 20.47 8.67
N PRO A 67 -6.62 19.47 9.50
CA PRO A 67 -5.82 18.26 9.62
C PRO A 67 -5.59 17.58 8.27
N LEU A 68 -6.61 17.51 7.41
CA LEU A 68 -6.54 16.89 6.09
C LEU A 68 -6.01 17.82 4.99
N ALA A 69 -5.81 19.10 5.25
CA ALA A 69 -5.30 20.00 4.23
C ALA A 69 -3.78 19.89 4.06
N ARG A 70 -3.30 20.16 2.85
CA ARG A 70 -1.88 20.38 2.54
C ARG A 70 -1.78 21.43 1.45
N VAL A 71 -1.04 22.49 1.71
CA VAL A 71 -0.75 23.54 0.71
C VAL A 71 0.59 23.19 0.06
N ASP A 72 0.55 22.97 -1.26
CA ASP A 72 1.71 22.68 -2.08
C ASP A 72 2.29 23.99 -2.68
N ALA A 73 1.43 24.97 -2.98
CA ALA A 73 1.84 26.31 -3.41
C ALA A 73 0.80 27.37 -3.01
N LEU A 74 1.28 28.59 -2.73
CA LEU A 74 0.48 29.77 -2.41
C LEU A 74 0.99 30.93 -3.26
N GLU A 75 0.17 31.37 -4.21
CA GLU A 75 0.46 32.53 -5.07
C GLU A 75 -0.39 33.71 -4.63
N ALA A 76 0.21 34.90 -4.52
CA ALA A 76 -0.49 36.11 -4.09
C ALA A 76 -0.37 37.20 -5.17
N HIS A 77 -1.50 37.80 -5.53
CA HIS A 77 -1.58 38.91 -6.47
C HIS A 77 -2.28 40.10 -5.82
N SER A 78 -1.61 41.24 -5.75
CA SER A 78 -2.23 42.47 -5.27
C SER A 78 -3.26 43.00 -6.25
N LEU A 79 -4.39 43.45 -5.74
CA LEU A 79 -5.51 44.01 -6.50
C LEU A 79 -5.87 45.41 -5.97
N PRO A 80 -6.51 46.27 -6.79
CA PRO A 80 -7.07 47.53 -6.30
C PRO A 80 -8.13 47.28 -5.23
N ALA A 81 -8.06 48.05 -4.13
CA ALA A 81 -9.06 48.00 -3.07
C ALA A 81 -10.46 48.37 -3.60
N SER A 82 -11.47 47.64 -3.16
CA SER A 82 -12.88 47.91 -3.45
C SER A 82 -13.50 48.73 -2.33
N GLU A 83 -14.25 49.77 -2.67
CA GLU A 83 -15.06 50.50 -1.69
C GLU A 83 -16.21 49.61 -1.18
N GLY A 84 -16.56 49.75 0.11
CA GLY A 84 -17.72 49.08 0.72
C GLY A 84 -17.61 47.58 0.98
N ALA A 85 -16.42 46.96 0.83
CA ALA A 85 -16.26 45.53 1.11
C ALA A 85 -16.44 45.24 2.62
N SER A 86 -17.44 44.43 2.96
CA SER A 86 -17.73 44.03 4.34
C SER A 86 -18.12 42.55 4.40
N GLY A 87 -17.62 41.86 5.43
CA GLY A 87 -17.90 40.44 5.65
C GLY A 87 -17.12 39.52 4.72
N PHE A 88 -17.04 38.25 5.11
CA PHE A 88 -16.34 37.21 4.36
C PHE A 88 -17.30 36.07 4.06
N VAL A 89 -17.34 35.59 2.82
CA VAL A 89 -18.29 34.54 2.38
C VAL A 89 -17.58 33.35 1.76
N ILE A 90 -18.22 32.18 1.84
CA ILE A 90 -17.82 31.02 1.04
C ILE A 90 -18.66 31.09 -0.23
N ALA A 91 -18.03 31.44 -1.35
CA ALA A 91 -18.72 31.57 -2.63
C ALA A 91 -18.92 30.20 -3.29
N ASP A 92 -19.91 30.13 -4.18
CA ASP A 92 -20.15 28.95 -5.00
C ASP A 92 -18.90 28.57 -5.81
N SER A 93 -18.73 27.27 -6.04
CA SER A 93 -17.58 26.78 -6.80
C SER A 93 -17.77 27.13 -8.28
N GLY A 94 -16.75 27.72 -8.92
CA GLY A 94 -16.82 28.11 -10.34
C GLY A 94 -16.85 26.92 -11.30
N ALA A 95 -17.23 27.16 -12.56
CA ALA A 95 -17.08 26.18 -13.65
C ALA A 95 -15.59 25.81 -13.85
N GLY A 96 -15.30 24.54 -14.16
CA GLY A 96 -13.93 24.07 -14.41
C GLY A 96 -13.28 23.25 -13.29
N VAL A 97 -14.03 22.55 -12.44
CA VAL A 97 -13.53 21.67 -11.35
C VAL A 97 -12.77 20.42 -11.86
N GLU A 98 -12.28 20.42 -13.11
CA GLU A 98 -11.64 19.31 -13.81
C GLU A 98 -10.36 18.79 -13.14
N HIS A 99 -9.76 19.57 -12.22
CA HIS A 99 -8.54 19.20 -11.51
C HIS A 99 -8.76 18.84 -10.03
N ALA A 100 -10.01 18.69 -9.58
CA ALA A 100 -10.26 18.23 -8.22
C ALA A 100 -9.55 16.90 -7.94
N ARG A 101 -9.03 16.75 -6.72
CA ARG A 101 -8.38 15.54 -6.23
C ARG A 101 -9.31 14.89 -5.21
N ALA A 102 -9.59 13.60 -5.38
CA ALA A 102 -10.31 12.84 -4.37
C ALA A 102 -9.36 12.56 -3.18
N PRO A 103 -9.71 12.99 -1.95
CA PRO A 103 -8.89 12.68 -0.79
C PRO A 103 -8.96 11.19 -0.44
N ALA A 104 -7.89 10.67 0.14
CA ALA A 104 -7.89 9.34 0.72
C ALA A 104 -8.81 9.26 1.96
N ASP A 105 -9.26 8.06 2.32
CA ASP A 105 -10.01 7.85 3.55
C ASP A 105 -9.15 8.16 4.78
N SER A 106 -9.77 8.74 5.81
CA SER A 106 -9.09 9.08 7.07
C SER A 106 -9.74 8.38 8.25
N ALA A 107 -8.94 8.00 9.22
CA ALA A 107 -9.43 7.57 10.52
C ALA A 107 -10.22 8.67 11.22
N ILE A 108 -11.10 8.28 12.15
CA ILE A 108 -11.86 9.17 13.03
C ILE A 108 -10.93 10.16 13.74
N CYS A 109 -11.31 11.44 13.78
CA CYS A 109 -10.58 12.47 14.53
C CYS A 109 -10.99 12.47 16.01
N GLU A 110 -10.14 13.05 16.86
CA GLU A 110 -10.35 13.08 18.32
C GLU A 110 -11.68 13.75 18.72
N ALA A 111 -12.08 14.80 18.00
CA ALA A 111 -13.35 15.48 18.27
C ALA A 111 -14.55 14.55 18.02
N CYS A 112 -14.58 13.83 16.90
CA CYS A 112 -15.63 12.84 16.65
C CYS A 112 -15.54 11.63 17.58
N LEU A 113 -14.34 11.23 18.02
CA LEU A 113 -14.17 10.19 19.02
C LEU A 113 -14.74 10.60 20.38
N THR A 114 -14.57 11.86 20.77
CA THR A 114 -15.18 12.43 21.98
C THR A 114 -16.70 12.40 21.87
N GLU A 115 -17.26 12.92 20.76
CA GLU A 115 -18.70 12.92 20.51
C GLU A 115 -19.31 11.50 20.45
N LEU A 116 -18.56 10.51 19.97
CA LEU A 116 -18.99 9.11 19.89
C LEU A 116 -19.30 8.53 21.26
N PHE A 117 -18.61 8.97 22.31
CA PHE A 117 -18.75 8.46 23.67
C PHE A 117 -19.33 9.48 24.66
N ASP A 118 -19.79 10.63 24.18
CA ASP A 118 -20.51 11.62 24.97
C ASP A 118 -22.01 11.32 24.95
N SER A 119 -22.57 10.91 26.09
CA SER A 119 -24.00 10.57 26.21
C SER A 119 -24.94 11.75 26.00
N ALA A 120 -24.45 13.00 26.11
CA ALA A 120 -25.23 14.19 25.80
C ALA A 120 -25.25 14.51 24.30
N ASN A 121 -24.35 13.90 23.52
CA ASN A 121 -24.25 14.16 22.09
C ASN A 121 -25.31 13.38 21.31
N ARG A 122 -25.93 14.03 20.31
CA ARG A 122 -26.92 13.40 19.40
C ARG A 122 -26.36 12.25 18.55
N ARG A 123 -25.03 12.11 18.50
CA ARG A 123 -24.33 11.03 17.79
C ARG A 123 -23.66 10.05 18.75
N TYR A 124 -24.06 10.04 20.03
CA TYR A 124 -23.63 9.04 21.00
C TYR A 124 -23.80 7.62 20.43
N ARG A 125 -22.70 6.86 20.44
CA ARG A 125 -22.59 5.50 19.91
C ARG A 125 -22.99 5.32 18.44
N HIS A 126 -22.96 6.38 17.62
CA HIS A 126 -23.23 6.27 16.19
C HIS A 126 -22.01 5.78 15.39
N ALA A 127 -22.08 4.54 14.88
CA ALA A 127 -20.95 3.85 14.25
C ALA A 127 -20.41 4.46 12.95
N LEU A 128 -21.08 5.46 12.39
CA LEU A 128 -20.67 6.15 11.16
C LEU A 128 -20.41 7.66 11.37
N ILE A 129 -20.26 8.11 12.62
CA ILE A 129 -19.92 9.50 12.92
C ILE A 129 -18.65 9.94 12.16
N ASN A 130 -18.74 11.11 11.53
CA ASN A 130 -17.62 11.76 10.87
C ASN A 130 -17.83 13.28 10.84
N CYS A 131 -16.81 13.99 10.36
CA CYS A 131 -16.86 15.42 10.07
C CYS A 131 -15.96 15.73 8.86
N THR A 132 -15.77 17.01 8.54
CA THR A 132 -14.90 17.44 7.42
C THR A 132 -13.44 17.01 7.59
N ASP A 133 -12.99 16.78 8.82
CA ASP A 133 -11.60 16.40 9.16
C ASP A 133 -11.32 14.90 9.16
N CYS A 134 -12.34 14.03 9.00
CA CYS A 134 -12.16 12.59 9.14
C CYS A 134 -13.19 11.74 8.37
N GLY A 135 -13.00 10.42 8.40
CA GLY A 135 -13.95 9.44 7.87
C GLY A 135 -13.71 9.10 6.39
N PRO A 136 -14.67 8.40 5.77
CA PRO A 136 -14.51 7.92 4.41
C PRO A 136 -14.53 9.06 3.40
N ARG A 137 -13.78 8.88 2.32
CA ARG A 137 -13.69 9.78 1.17
C ARG A 137 -13.68 8.91 -0.09
N TYR A 138 -12.52 8.46 -0.53
CA TYR A 138 -12.39 7.62 -1.72
C TYR A 138 -13.38 6.46 -1.76
N THR A 139 -13.56 5.72 -0.66
CA THR A 139 -14.44 4.54 -0.67
C THR A 139 -15.92 4.84 -0.78
N VAL A 140 -16.33 6.11 -0.69
CA VAL A 140 -17.73 6.54 -0.83
C VAL A 140 -17.96 7.44 -2.04
N ILE A 141 -16.92 7.94 -2.70
CA ILE A 141 -17.06 8.85 -3.86
C ILE A 141 -17.31 8.01 -5.11
N GLY A 142 -18.42 8.24 -5.80
CA GLY A 142 -18.71 7.66 -7.11
C GLY A 142 -18.13 8.46 -8.27
N ARG A 143 -18.19 9.79 -8.18
CA ARG A 143 -17.60 10.70 -9.18
C ARG A 143 -17.27 12.07 -8.57
N LEU A 144 -16.44 12.84 -9.25
CA LEU A 144 -16.23 14.26 -8.97
C LEU A 144 -17.18 15.13 -9.81
N PRO A 145 -17.51 16.37 -9.38
CA PRO A 145 -17.08 17.04 -8.15
C PRO A 145 -17.62 16.35 -6.88
N TYR A 146 -16.85 16.45 -5.79
CA TYR A 146 -17.20 15.83 -4.51
C TYR A 146 -18.41 16.52 -3.89
N ASP A 147 -19.54 15.81 -3.90
CA ASP A 147 -20.83 16.24 -3.39
C ASP A 147 -21.58 15.01 -2.86
N ARG A 148 -22.40 15.17 -1.82
CA ARG A 148 -23.21 14.08 -1.26
C ARG A 148 -23.98 13.30 -2.32
N ALA A 149 -24.55 13.95 -3.33
CA ALA A 149 -25.33 13.31 -4.41
C ALA A 149 -24.48 12.37 -5.29
N HIS A 150 -23.16 12.55 -5.29
CA HIS A 150 -22.19 11.73 -6.02
C HIS A 150 -21.49 10.70 -5.13
N THR A 151 -22.05 10.40 -3.96
CA THR A 151 -21.49 9.44 -3.01
C THR A 151 -22.48 8.34 -2.66
N SER A 152 -22.02 7.26 -2.02
CA SER A 152 -22.92 6.26 -1.42
C SER A 152 -23.79 6.78 -0.27
N MET A 153 -23.70 8.07 0.06
CA MET A 153 -24.59 8.75 1.00
C MET A 153 -25.80 9.42 0.33
N ALA A 154 -25.88 9.42 -1.00
CA ALA A 154 -27.00 9.99 -1.76
C ALA A 154 -28.38 9.41 -1.37
N PRO A 155 -28.54 8.09 -1.10
CA PRO A 155 -29.84 7.54 -0.68
C PRO A 155 -30.30 8.00 0.72
N PHE A 156 -29.40 8.57 1.52
CA PHE A 156 -29.66 8.93 2.92
C PHE A 156 -29.93 10.43 3.04
N ALA A 157 -31.20 10.84 2.98
CA ALA A 157 -31.58 12.25 3.12
C ALA A 157 -31.21 12.80 4.51
N LEU A 158 -30.64 14.01 4.58
CA LEU A 158 -30.29 14.62 5.87
C LEU A 158 -31.54 14.98 6.67
N CYS A 159 -31.59 14.60 7.96
CA CYS A 159 -32.61 15.13 8.87
C CYS A 159 -32.40 16.64 9.12
N PRO A 160 -33.41 17.37 9.63
CA PRO A 160 -33.32 18.82 9.82
C PRO A 160 -32.10 19.27 10.62
N ALA A 161 -31.73 18.55 11.69
CA ALA A 161 -30.57 18.89 12.51
C ALA A 161 -29.22 18.64 11.79
N CYS A 162 -29.13 17.63 10.92
CA CYS A 162 -27.93 17.42 10.10
C CYS A 162 -27.85 18.43 8.95
N ALA A 163 -28.98 18.81 8.35
CA ALA A 163 -29.06 19.85 7.33
C ALA A 163 -28.63 21.22 7.88
N ALA A 164 -29.05 21.57 9.10
CA ALA A 164 -28.62 22.80 9.77
C ALA A 164 -27.09 22.84 9.98
N GLU A 165 -26.49 21.77 10.51
CA GLU A 165 -25.03 21.67 10.67
C GLU A 165 -24.28 21.63 9.34
N TYR A 166 -24.89 21.10 8.27
CA TYR A 166 -24.28 21.04 6.94
C TYR A 166 -24.24 22.42 6.27
N ALA A 167 -25.23 23.27 6.54
CA ALA A 167 -25.36 24.62 5.97
C ALA A 167 -24.68 25.72 6.80
N ASP A 168 -24.33 25.46 8.07
CA ASP A 168 -23.71 26.44 8.97
C ASP A 168 -22.16 26.47 8.84
N PRO A 169 -21.53 27.54 8.33
CA PRO A 169 -20.06 27.63 8.19
C PRO A 169 -19.27 27.53 9.51
N ALA A 170 -19.91 27.80 10.66
CA ALA A 170 -19.30 27.65 11.98
C ALA A 170 -19.26 26.19 12.45
N SER A 171 -20.13 25.33 11.91
CA SER A 171 -20.18 23.91 12.24
C SER A 171 -18.97 23.15 11.65
N ARG A 172 -18.40 22.23 12.42
CA ARG A 172 -17.36 21.30 11.91
C ARG A 172 -17.84 20.36 10.80
N ARG A 173 -19.17 20.29 10.61
CA ARG A 173 -19.85 19.45 9.61
C ARG A 173 -20.38 20.25 8.43
N PHE A 174 -20.01 21.53 8.31
CA PHE A 174 -20.30 22.34 7.13
C PHE A 174 -19.75 21.67 5.86
N HIS A 175 -20.62 21.35 4.90
CA HIS A 175 -20.27 20.54 3.71
C HIS A 175 -19.47 19.26 4.02
N ALA A 176 -19.73 18.62 5.17
CA ALA A 176 -19.28 17.26 5.39
C ALA A 176 -20.20 16.32 4.59
N GLU A 177 -19.85 16.04 3.32
CA GLU A 177 -20.67 15.22 2.44
C GLU A 177 -21.13 13.88 3.04
N PRO A 178 -20.31 13.16 3.85
CA PRO A 178 -20.73 11.90 4.45
C PRO A 178 -21.36 12.05 5.83
N THR A 179 -21.74 13.27 6.26
CA THR A 179 -22.36 13.51 7.56
C THR A 179 -23.68 12.77 7.69
N CYS A 180 -23.94 12.22 8.87
CA CYS A 180 -25.20 11.59 9.23
C CYS A 180 -25.34 11.51 10.76
N CYS A 181 -26.49 11.05 11.22
CA CYS A 181 -26.76 10.70 12.62
C CYS A 181 -27.66 9.45 12.67
N PRO A 182 -27.98 8.89 13.85
CA PRO A 182 -28.84 7.71 13.94
C PRO A 182 -30.21 7.84 13.25
N ALA A 183 -30.76 9.06 13.15
CA ALA A 183 -32.08 9.30 12.57
C ALA A 183 -32.12 9.34 11.03
N CYS A 184 -30.98 9.54 10.37
CA CYS A 184 -30.94 9.76 8.92
C CYS A 184 -29.79 9.04 8.22
N GLY A 185 -28.98 8.31 8.99
CA GLY A 185 -27.79 7.63 8.52
C GLY A 185 -27.99 6.15 8.31
N PRO A 186 -26.93 5.49 7.83
CA PRO A 186 -26.88 4.04 7.68
C PRO A 186 -27.12 3.31 9.01
N GLN A 187 -27.78 2.16 8.93
CA GLN A 187 -28.12 1.31 10.07
C GLN A 187 -27.21 0.09 10.17
N LEU A 188 -26.83 -0.28 11.39
CA LEU A 188 -26.07 -1.49 11.65
C LEU A 188 -26.99 -2.70 11.72
N THR A 189 -26.51 -3.83 11.19
CA THR A 189 -27.17 -5.13 11.30
C THR A 189 -26.15 -6.18 11.70
N LEU A 190 -26.58 -7.17 12.49
CA LEU A 190 -25.81 -8.37 12.79
C LEU A 190 -26.62 -9.59 12.37
N THR A 191 -26.12 -10.34 11.40
CA THR A 191 -26.81 -11.52 10.89
C THR A 191 -25.91 -12.74 10.90
N ASP A 192 -26.50 -13.93 10.82
CA ASP A 192 -25.75 -15.14 10.44
C ASP A 192 -25.59 -15.26 8.91
N ALA A 193 -24.98 -16.36 8.46
CA ALA A 193 -24.81 -16.66 7.04
C ALA A 193 -26.13 -16.85 6.27
N ALA A 194 -27.23 -17.18 6.95
CA ALA A 194 -28.56 -17.30 6.35
C ALA A 194 -29.32 -15.96 6.34
N GLY A 195 -28.70 -14.88 6.82
CA GLY A 195 -29.32 -13.55 6.91
C GLY A 195 -30.29 -13.39 8.08
N ARG A 196 -30.30 -14.33 9.04
CA ARG A 196 -31.16 -14.22 10.23
C ARG A 196 -30.55 -13.20 11.19
N ASP A 197 -31.39 -12.29 11.69
CA ASP A 197 -31.01 -11.29 12.69
C ASP A 197 -30.57 -11.95 14.01
N LEU A 198 -29.43 -11.53 14.53
CA LEU A 198 -28.83 -12.02 15.78
C LEU A 198 -28.97 -11.02 16.95
N GLY A 199 -29.71 -9.93 16.75
CA GLY A 199 -30.07 -8.96 17.78
C GLY A 199 -29.15 -7.73 17.80
N GLU A 200 -28.76 -7.28 19.00
CA GLU A 200 -28.00 -6.03 19.15
C GLU A 200 -26.65 -6.12 18.42
N PRO A 201 -26.35 -5.24 17.44
CA PRO A 201 -25.23 -5.47 16.54
C PRO A 201 -23.84 -5.42 17.19
N VAL A 202 -23.57 -4.45 18.06
CA VAL A 202 -22.23 -4.23 18.61
C VAL A 202 -21.94 -5.22 19.74
N ALA A 203 -22.82 -5.31 20.74
CA ALA A 203 -22.72 -6.23 21.86
C ALA A 203 -22.83 -7.70 21.39
N GLY A 204 -23.69 -7.98 20.40
CA GLY A 204 -23.81 -9.31 19.80
C GLY A 204 -22.50 -9.75 19.13
N ALA A 205 -21.89 -8.87 18.32
CA ALA A 205 -20.61 -9.17 17.67
C ALA A 205 -19.48 -9.38 18.70
N VAL A 206 -19.41 -8.54 19.73
CA VAL A 206 -18.43 -8.69 20.83
C VAL A 206 -18.59 -10.02 21.54
N ARG A 207 -19.83 -10.40 21.89
CA ARG A 207 -20.13 -11.68 22.52
C ARG A 207 -19.67 -12.85 21.66
N LEU A 208 -20.00 -12.84 20.37
CA LEU A 208 -19.61 -13.90 19.44
C LEU A 208 -18.08 -14.04 19.33
N ILE A 209 -17.35 -12.92 19.24
CA ILE A 209 -15.88 -12.93 19.21
C ILE A 209 -15.31 -13.50 20.52
N ALA A 210 -15.87 -13.12 21.67
CA ALA A 210 -15.46 -13.63 22.98
C ALA A 210 -15.75 -15.15 23.13
N GLU A 211 -16.82 -15.65 22.50
CA GLU A 211 -17.14 -17.07 22.38
C GLU A 211 -16.26 -17.81 21.34
N GLY A 212 -15.27 -17.13 20.77
CA GLY A 212 -14.32 -17.66 19.80
C GLY A 212 -14.84 -17.72 18.36
N GLN A 213 -16.04 -17.22 18.07
CA GLN A 213 -16.60 -17.20 16.72
C GLN A 213 -15.84 -16.22 15.80
N ILE A 214 -15.94 -16.43 14.49
CA ILE A 214 -15.36 -15.58 13.46
C ILE A 214 -16.46 -14.65 12.94
N VAL A 215 -16.28 -13.33 13.07
CA VAL A 215 -17.25 -12.34 12.60
C VAL A 215 -16.69 -11.59 11.40
N ALA A 216 -17.45 -11.53 10.30
CA ALA A 216 -17.17 -10.66 9.17
C ALA A 216 -17.67 -9.24 9.47
N LEU A 217 -16.78 -8.25 9.46
CA LEU A 217 -17.06 -6.86 9.79
C LEU A 217 -16.98 -5.98 8.55
N LYS A 218 -18.05 -5.28 8.19
CA LYS A 218 -18.00 -4.27 7.13
C LYS A 218 -17.19 -3.05 7.60
N SER A 219 -16.21 -2.63 6.81
CA SER A 219 -15.34 -1.48 7.08
C SER A 219 -15.42 -0.46 5.93
N LEU A 220 -14.49 0.50 5.87
CA LEU A 220 -14.55 1.61 4.91
C LEU A 220 -14.44 1.14 3.45
N GLY A 221 -13.46 0.28 3.15
CA GLY A 221 -13.12 -0.14 1.78
C GLY A 221 -13.31 -1.62 1.49
N GLY A 222 -13.88 -2.37 2.43
CA GLY A 222 -14.23 -3.77 2.28
C GLY A 222 -14.61 -4.41 3.61
N TYR A 223 -14.75 -5.73 3.63
CA TYR A 223 -14.99 -6.52 4.84
C TYR A 223 -13.68 -7.02 5.46
N HIS A 224 -13.69 -7.21 6.78
CA HIS A 224 -12.65 -7.91 7.54
C HIS A 224 -13.21 -9.16 8.20
N LEU A 225 -12.37 -10.18 8.42
CA LEU A 225 -12.67 -11.30 9.31
C LEU A 225 -11.98 -11.04 10.64
N ALA A 226 -12.77 -11.09 11.71
CA ALA A 226 -12.34 -10.85 13.07
C ALA A 226 -12.59 -12.05 13.98
N CYS A 227 -11.61 -12.37 14.82
CA CYS A 227 -11.74 -13.29 15.94
C CYS A 227 -10.75 -12.89 17.05
N ASP A 228 -10.93 -13.43 18.25
CA ASP A 228 -9.99 -13.21 19.35
C ASP A 228 -8.62 -13.82 19.00
N ALA A 229 -7.59 -12.98 18.94
CA ALA A 229 -6.24 -13.40 18.60
C ALA A 229 -5.59 -14.29 19.67
N ARG A 230 -6.08 -14.20 20.91
CA ARG A 230 -5.59 -14.98 22.06
C ARG A 230 -6.27 -16.35 22.17
N ASN A 231 -7.37 -16.55 21.45
CA ASN A 231 -8.03 -17.84 21.35
C ASN A 231 -7.39 -18.66 20.21
N ALA A 232 -6.46 -19.55 20.57
CA ALA A 232 -5.74 -20.38 19.60
C ALA A 232 -6.67 -21.23 18.71
N GLU A 233 -7.78 -21.74 19.25
CA GLU A 233 -8.76 -22.51 18.48
C GLU A 233 -9.48 -21.66 17.44
N ALA A 234 -9.87 -20.42 17.81
CA ALA A 234 -10.49 -19.48 16.90
C ALA A 234 -9.54 -19.09 15.75
N VAL A 235 -8.27 -18.82 16.06
CA VAL A 235 -7.26 -18.50 15.05
C VAL A 235 -6.98 -19.71 14.15
N ALA A 236 -6.86 -20.92 14.71
CA ALA A 236 -6.69 -22.14 13.93
C ALA A 236 -7.87 -22.40 12.99
N ARG A 237 -9.10 -22.24 13.47
CA ARG A 237 -10.33 -22.35 12.68
C ARG A 237 -10.36 -21.32 11.55
N LEU A 238 -9.98 -20.08 11.82
CA LEU A 238 -9.89 -19.04 10.79
C LEU A 238 -8.85 -19.40 9.72
N ARG A 239 -7.67 -19.91 10.09
CA ARG A 239 -6.65 -20.36 9.12
C ARG A 239 -7.14 -21.49 8.24
N ALA A 240 -7.80 -22.48 8.85
CA ALA A 240 -8.32 -23.64 8.14
C ALA A 240 -9.41 -23.21 7.12
N ARG A 241 -10.43 -22.47 7.58
CA ARG A 241 -11.54 -22.01 6.73
C ARG A 241 -11.08 -21.05 5.63
N LYS A 242 -10.10 -20.18 5.90
CA LYS A 242 -9.53 -19.25 4.91
C LYS A 242 -8.47 -19.88 3.99
N GLN A 243 -8.08 -21.14 4.25
CA GLN A 243 -6.99 -21.82 3.54
C GLN A 243 -5.67 -21.02 3.57
N ARG A 244 -5.35 -20.45 4.74
CA ARG A 244 -4.20 -19.55 4.94
C ARG A 244 -3.33 -20.05 6.11
N PRO A 245 -2.50 -21.09 5.89
CA PRO A 245 -1.82 -21.76 6.98
C PRO A 245 -0.74 -20.91 7.65
N HIS A 246 0.08 -20.16 6.90
CA HIS A 246 1.24 -19.46 7.48
C HIS A 246 1.24 -17.94 7.33
N LYS A 247 0.58 -17.39 6.30
CA LYS A 247 0.65 -15.94 6.04
C LYS A 247 0.16 -15.15 7.27
N PRO A 248 0.97 -14.22 7.82
CA PRO A 248 0.65 -13.46 9.03
C PRO A 248 -0.71 -12.79 8.99
N PHE A 249 -1.44 -12.80 10.10
CA PHE A 249 -2.63 -11.99 10.32
C PHE A 249 -2.25 -10.64 10.93
N ALA A 250 -3.01 -9.60 10.57
CA ALA A 250 -2.90 -8.32 11.23
C ALA A 250 -3.73 -8.34 12.53
N LEU A 251 -3.28 -7.57 13.52
CA LEU A 251 -3.88 -7.44 14.84
C LEU A 251 -4.46 -6.03 15.00
N LEU A 252 -5.75 -5.96 15.32
CA LEU A 252 -6.37 -4.73 15.82
C LEU A 252 -6.15 -4.66 17.34
N LEU A 253 -5.45 -3.62 17.78
CA LEU A 253 -5.21 -3.31 19.18
C LEU A 253 -5.85 -1.96 19.52
N PRO A 254 -6.27 -1.71 20.77
CA PRO A 254 -7.01 -0.49 21.10
C PRO A 254 -6.15 0.76 21.17
N ASN A 255 -4.89 0.65 21.63
CA ASN A 255 -4.00 1.79 21.79
C ASN A 255 -2.51 1.39 21.74
N LEU A 256 -1.63 2.39 21.73
CA LEU A 256 -0.18 2.20 21.72
C LEU A 256 0.35 1.48 22.96
N ALA A 257 -0.27 1.67 24.12
CA ALA A 257 0.16 1.03 25.36
C ALA A 257 -0.10 -0.48 25.32
N SER A 258 -1.23 -0.92 24.75
CA SER A 258 -1.51 -2.33 24.43
C SER A 258 -0.54 -2.89 23.39
N ALA A 259 -0.21 -2.13 22.33
CA ALA A 259 0.77 -2.57 21.32
C ALA A 259 2.15 -2.85 21.93
N ARG A 260 2.60 -2.01 22.85
CA ARG A 260 3.88 -2.16 23.56
C ARG A 260 3.96 -3.40 24.47
N ARG A 261 2.83 -4.04 24.80
CA ARG A 261 2.82 -5.31 25.54
C ARG A 261 3.20 -6.51 24.67
N LEU A 262 3.03 -6.41 23.35
CA LEU A 262 3.21 -7.50 22.38
C LEU A 262 4.42 -7.29 21.45
N ALA A 263 4.82 -6.04 21.25
CA ALA A 263 5.88 -5.69 20.32
C ALA A 263 6.71 -4.50 20.80
N ARG A 264 7.94 -4.39 20.31
CA ARG A 264 8.74 -3.17 20.43
C ARG A 264 8.13 -2.11 19.52
N VAL A 265 7.97 -0.90 20.06
CA VAL A 265 7.41 0.25 19.34
C VAL A 265 8.31 1.46 19.60
N ASN A 266 9.06 1.88 18.58
CA ASN A 266 9.82 3.13 18.60
C ASN A 266 8.92 4.34 18.27
N ASP A 267 9.47 5.55 18.36
CA ASP A 267 8.68 6.79 18.19
C ASP A 267 8.13 6.96 16.76
N ALA A 268 8.89 6.57 15.75
CA ALA A 268 8.44 6.64 14.35
C ALA A 268 7.31 5.63 14.08
N GLU A 269 7.41 4.42 14.63
CA GLU A 269 6.36 3.40 14.57
C GLU A 269 5.10 3.83 15.33
N ALA A 270 5.27 4.46 16.50
CA ALA A 270 4.16 5.01 17.29
C ALA A 270 3.45 6.15 16.55
N ALA A 271 4.21 7.06 15.93
CA ALA A 271 3.67 8.14 15.12
C ALA A 271 2.89 7.61 13.91
N LEU A 272 3.40 6.56 13.25
CA LEU A 272 2.73 5.93 12.11
C LEU A 272 1.45 5.21 12.51
N LEU A 273 1.44 4.47 13.63
CA LEU A 273 0.22 3.84 14.17
C LEU A 273 -0.82 4.86 14.62
N ALA A 274 -0.38 6.01 15.15
CA ALA A 274 -1.23 7.11 15.59
C ALA A 274 -1.68 8.03 14.44
N SER A 275 -1.12 7.86 13.24
CA SER A 275 -1.42 8.71 12.09
C SER A 275 -2.89 8.58 11.67
N ARG A 276 -3.40 9.59 10.97
CA ARG A 276 -4.77 9.57 10.44
C ARG A 276 -5.00 8.45 9.42
N GLU A 277 -3.94 8.00 8.75
CA GLU A 277 -3.97 6.92 7.77
C GLU A 277 -4.19 5.56 8.45
N ARG A 278 -3.82 5.41 9.75
CA ARG A 278 -3.94 4.19 10.55
C ARG A 278 -3.56 2.91 9.78
N PRO A 279 -2.35 2.82 9.21
CA PRO A 279 -1.93 1.63 8.49
C PRO A 279 -1.71 0.44 9.43
N ILE A 280 -1.56 -0.75 8.85
CA ILE A 280 -0.91 -1.88 9.53
C ILE A 280 0.59 -1.58 9.54
N VAL A 281 1.20 -1.56 10.72
CA VAL A 281 2.64 -1.37 10.92
C VAL A 281 3.27 -2.68 11.34
N LEU A 282 4.35 -3.08 10.66
CA LEU A 282 5.13 -4.27 11.05
C LEU A 282 6.07 -3.93 12.21
N LEU A 283 5.80 -4.51 13.38
CA LEU A 283 6.54 -4.29 14.61
C LEU A 283 7.33 -5.53 15.01
N ALA A 284 8.52 -5.36 15.57
CA ALA A 284 9.30 -6.49 16.12
C ALA A 284 8.60 -7.08 17.35
N ARG A 285 8.26 -8.38 17.32
CA ARG A 285 7.55 -9.02 18.44
C ARG A 285 8.43 -9.15 19.68
N LEU A 286 7.80 -9.19 20.86
CA LEU A 286 8.48 -9.53 22.11
C LEU A 286 8.55 -11.06 22.30
N PRO A 287 9.56 -11.60 23.01
CA PRO A 287 9.73 -13.05 23.16
C PRO A 287 8.51 -13.77 23.74
N HIS A 288 7.90 -13.25 24.81
CA HIS A 288 6.72 -13.86 25.45
C HIS A 288 5.44 -13.82 24.60
N THR A 289 5.46 -13.05 23.50
CA THR A 289 4.29 -12.97 22.60
C THR A 289 4.13 -14.22 21.75
N ASP A 290 5.20 -15.00 21.58
CA ASP A 290 5.15 -16.22 20.79
C ASP A 290 4.25 -17.28 21.43
N GLU A 291 4.29 -17.40 22.76
CA GLU A 291 3.40 -18.30 23.50
C GLU A 291 1.93 -17.88 23.41
N ALA A 292 1.67 -16.57 23.51
CA ALA A 292 0.31 -16.03 23.54
C ALA A 292 -0.36 -15.97 22.15
N LEU A 293 0.41 -15.77 21.07
CA LEU A 293 -0.08 -15.47 19.72
C LEU A 293 0.62 -16.28 18.61
N SER A 294 1.12 -17.48 18.94
CA SER A 294 1.89 -18.35 18.02
C SER A 294 1.25 -18.52 16.64
N LEU A 295 -0.08 -18.68 16.61
CA LEU A 295 -0.85 -18.88 15.40
C LEU A 295 -1.16 -17.59 14.63
N VAL A 296 -0.90 -16.40 15.16
CA VAL A 296 -1.19 -15.13 14.45
C VAL A 296 -0.19 -14.89 13.32
N ALA A 297 1.09 -15.15 13.57
CA ALA A 297 2.15 -14.96 12.59
C ALA A 297 3.27 -15.99 12.80
N PRO A 298 3.02 -17.26 12.43
CA PRO A 298 3.94 -18.37 12.72
C PRO A 298 5.27 -18.19 11.98
N GLY A 299 6.38 -18.37 12.71
CA GLY A 299 7.74 -18.27 12.16
C GLY A 299 8.14 -16.85 11.71
N CYS A 300 7.35 -15.82 12.00
CA CYS A 300 7.62 -14.45 11.60
C CYS A 300 8.10 -13.61 12.80
N PRO A 301 9.25 -12.91 12.72
CA PRO A 301 9.78 -12.12 13.83
C PRO A 301 9.02 -10.80 14.06
N GLN A 302 8.04 -10.50 13.20
CA GLN A 302 7.25 -9.28 13.25
C GLN A 302 5.75 -9.60 13.40
N LEU A 303 5.01 -8.64 13.95
CA LEU A 303 3.56 -8.62 14.01
C LEU A 303 3.05 -7.44 13.17
N GLY A 304 2.03 -7.67 12.36
CA GLY A 304 1.29 -6.59 11.72
C GLY A 304 0.28 -6.03 12.71
N VAL A 305 0.46 -4.81 13.19
CA VAL A 305 -0.42 -4.17 14.17
C VAL A 305 -1.12 -2.97 13.54
N MET A 306 -2.41 -2.82 13.81
CA MET A 306 -3.20 -1.64 13.47
C MET A 306 -3.97 -1.14 14.69
N LEU A 307 -4.27 0.16 14.69
CA LEU A 307 -5.11 0.82 15.69
C LEU A 307 -6.49 1.15 15.09
N PRO A 308 -7.51 1.44 15.91
CA PRO A 308 -8.87 1.61 15.42
C PRO A 308 -8.97 2.86 14.55
N ALA A 309 -9.41 2.66 13.32
CA ALA A 309 -9.58 3.72 12.32
C ALA A 309 -11.03 4.19 12.21
N THR A 310 -12.00 3.32 12.47
CA THR A 310 -13.43 3.61 12.29
C THR A 310 -14.18 3.76 13.62
N PRO A 311 -15.30 4.52 13.66
CA PRO A 311 -16.12 4.57 14.87
C PRO A 311 -16.65 3.19 15.29
N LEU A 312 -17.00 2.33 14.33
CA LEU A 312 -17.42 0.95 14.60
C LEU A 312 -16.34 0.14 15.33
N GLN A 313 -15.08 0.23 14.91
CA GLN A 313 -13.97 -0.44 15.59
C GLN A 313 -13.82 0.06 17.04
N TRP A 314 -13.94 1.36 17.27
CA TRP A 314 -13.93 1.93 18.62
C TRP A 314 -15.10 1.44 19.48
N LEU A 315 -16.32 1.37 18.92
CA LEU A 315 -17.48 0.87 19.64
C LEU A 315 -17.33 -0.60 20.04
N LEU A 316 -16.82 -1.43 19.12
CA LEU A 316 -16.59 -2.85 19.39
C LEU A 316 -15.55 -3.06 20.48
N LEU A 317 -14.40 -2.38 20.39
CA LEU A 317 -13.33 -2.53 21.39
C LEU A 317 -13.76 -1.98 22.76
N SER A 318 -14.40 -0.81 22.82
CA SER A 318 -14.90 -0.24 24.08
C SER A 318 -16.04 -1.07 24.70
N ALA A 319 -16.84 -1.77 23.88
CA ALA A 319 -17.86 -2.69 24.39
C ALA A 319 -17.26 -4.00 24.91
N ALA A 320 -16.14 -4.45 24.33
CA ALA A 320 -15.39 -5.60 24.82
C ALA A 320 -14.57 -5.28 26.08
N GLU A 321 -14.00 -4.08 26.15
CA GLU A 321 -13.12 -3.63 27.22
C GLU A 321 -13.28 -2.10 27.43
N PRO A 322 -14.11 -1.66 28.40
CA PRO A 322 -14.44 -0.25 28.61
C PRO A 322 -13.25 0.68 28.83
N ASP A 323 -12.17 0.17 29.45
CA ASP A 323 -10.98 0.95 29.79
C ASP A 323 -9.96 1.02 28.64
N CYS A 324 -10.22 0.36 27.51
CA CYS A 324 -9.27 0.23 26.40
C CYS A 324 -8.89 1.57 25.73
N ARG A 325 -9.66 2.64 25.98
CA ARG A 325 -9.34 3.98 25.46
C ARG A 325 -8.23 4.68 26.25
N GLN A 326 -8.07 4.35 27.53
CA GLN A 326 -7.21 5.08 28.46
C GLN A 326 -6.09 4.22 29.06
N ALA A 327 -6.28 2.90 29.13
CA ALA A 327 -5.35 1.99 29.76
C ALA A 327 -4.79 0.94 28.79
N ALA A 328 -3.63 0.39 29.14
CA ALA A 328 -3.08 -0.76 28.46
C ALA A 328 -3.88 -2.01 28.85
N VAL A 329 -4.48 -2.66 27.86
CA VAL A 329 -5.30 -3.88 28.03
C VAL A 329 -4.75 -5.01 27.16
N ASP A 330 -5.11 -6.25 27.51
CA ASP A 330 -4.69 -7.43 26.75
C ASP A 330 -5.65 -7.80 25.60
N LEU A 331 -6.63 -6.94 25.28
CA LEU A 331 -7.53 -7.15 24.16
C LEU A 331 -6.77 -7.10 22.83
N ALA A 332 -6.83 -8.19 22.06
CA ALA A 332 -6.19 -8.29 20.75
C ALA A 332 -7.04 -9.12 19.80
N TRP A 333 -7.44 -8.54 18.67
CA TRP A 333 -8.26 -9.26 17.68
C TRP A 333 -7.50 -9.41 16.37
N VAL A 334 -7.63 -10.58 15.75
CA VAL A 334 -7.24 -10.72 14.34
C VAL A 334 -8.16 -9.82 13.52
N MET A 335 -7.59 -9.08 12.57
CA MET A 335 -8.32 -8.25 11.62
C MET A 335 -7.71 -8.45 10.23
N THR A 336 -8.18 -9.46 9.50
CA THR A 336 -7.67 -9.79 8.15
C THR A 336 -8.71 -9.44 7.10
N SER A 337 -8.29 -9.08 5.89
CA SER A 337 -9.20 -8.87 4.75
C SER A 337 -10.18 -10.03 4.61
N ALA A 338 -11.46 -9.76 4.37
CA ALA A 338 -12.45 -10.83 4.15
C ALA A 338 -12.48 -11.18 2.65
N ASN A 339 -11.70 -12.20 2.31
CA ASN A 339 -11.54 -12.73 0.98
C ASN A 339 -11.10 -14.20 1.06
N LEU A 340 -11.45 -14.97 0.04
CA LEU A 340 -10.78 -16.22 -0.24
C LEU A 340 -9.33 -15.94 -0.66
N SER A 341 -8.42 -16.89 -0.44
CA SER A 341 -7.00 -16.69 -0.75
C SER A 341 -6.81 -16.36 -2.24
N GLY A 342 -6.15 -15.23 -2.54
CA GLY A 342 -5.90 -14.75 -3.91
C GLY A 342 -6.97 -13.80 -4.47
N GLU A 343 -8.17 -13.73 -3.89
CA GLU A 343 -9.21 -12.81 -4.35
C GLU A 343 -9.09 -11.42 -3.69
N PRO A 344 -9.59 -10.33 -4.33
CA PRO A 344 -9.62 -9.00 -3.70
C PRO A 344 -10.65 -8.93 -2.55
N VAL A 345 -10.51 -7.95 -1.64
CA VAL A 345 -11.39 -7.80 -0.45
C VAL A 345 -12.84 -7.48 -0.80
N LEU A 346 -13.81 -8.28 -0.34
CA LEU A 346 -15.23 -8.12 -0.71
C LEU A 346 -15.80 -6.76 -0.28
N THR A 347 -16.68 -6.20 -1.10
CA THR A 347 -17.32 -4.87 -0.90
C THR A 347 -18.83 -4.95 -0.87
N ASP A 348 -19.43 -5.81 -1.71
CA ASP A 348 -20.86 -6.06 -1.74
C ASP A 348 -21.29 -7.02 -0.61
N GLU A 349 -22.47 -6.77 -0.05
CA GLU A 349 -22.97 -7.51 1.11
C GLU A 349 -23.49 -8.91 0.74
N SER A 350 -24.12 -9.06 -0.43
CA SER A 350 -24.58 -10.36 -0.91
C SER A 350 -23.39 -11.26 -1.23
N ASP A 351 -22.39 -10.74 -1.95
CA ASP A 351 -21.12 -11.43 -2.20
C ASP A 351 -20.41 -11.81 -0.90
N ALA A 352 -20.39 -10.91 0.10
CA ALA A 352 -19.78 -11.18 1.40
C ALA A 352 -20.45 -12.36 2.09
N ARG A 353 -21.80 -12.38 2.16
CA ARG A 353 -22.53 -13.50 2.76
C ARG A 353 -22.27 -14.81 2.01
N ASP A 354 -22.42 -14.80 0.68
CA ASP A 354 -22.34 -16.02 -0.12
C ASP A 354 -20.94 -16.63 -0.08
N LYS A 355 -19.90 -15.82 -0.28
CA LYS A 355 -18.51 -16.30 -0.36
C LYS A 355 -17.88 -16.59 1.00
N LEU A 356 -18.36 -15.94 2.06
CA LEU A 356 -17.83 -16.13 3.42
C LEU A 356 -18.70 -17.03 4.29
N ALA A 357 -19.81 -17.57 3.79
CA ALA A 357 -20.69 -18.48 4.55
C ALA A 357 -19.94 -19.68 5.15
N GLY A 358 -18.89 -20.18 4.47
CA GLY A 358 -18.02 -21.25 4.98
C GLY A 358 -16.89 -20.78 5.90
N VAL A 359 -16.75 -19.47 6.12
CA VAL A 359 -15.64 -18.86 6.85
C VAL A 359 -16.10 -18.14 8.11
N ALA A 360 -17.02 -17.19 7.98
CA ALA A 360 -17.57 -16.38 9.05
C ALA A 360 -18.82 -17.03 9.65
N ASP A 361 -18.92 -16.99 10.97
CA ASP A 361 -20.10 -17.46 11.72
C ASP A 361 -21.18 -16.36 11.81
N ALA A 362 -20.81 -15.08 11.70
CA ALA A 362 -21.72 -13.95 11.66
C ALA A 362 -21.19 -12.77 10.82
N PHE A 363 -22.08 -11.84 10.48
CA PHE A 363 -21.81 -10.67 9.64
C PHE A 363 -22.32 -9.41 10.34
N LEU A 364 -21.41 -8.52 10.72
CA LEU A 364 -21.73 -7.18 11.20
C LEU A 364 -21.56 -6.19 10.05
N ALA A 365 -22.67 -5.63 9.57
CA ALA A 365 -22.70 -4.79 8.38
C ALA A 365 -23.48 -3.49 8.60
N TYR A 366 -23.46 -2.62 7.58
CA TYR A 366 -24.34 -1.46 7.47
C TYR A 366 -24.75 -1.25 6.01
N ASP A 367 -25.89 -0.63 5.79
CA ASP A 367 -26.56 -0.43 4.49
C ASP A 367 -25.93 0.66 3.59
N ARG A 368 -24.84 1.32 4.03
CA ARG A 368 -24.03 2.15 3.12
C ARG A 368 -23.16 1.30 2.20
N GLU A 369 -23.30 1.51 0.90
CA GLU A 369 -22.46 0.90 -0.13
C GLU A 369 -20.98 1.34 -0.02
N ILE A 370 -20.08 0.41 -0.37
CA ILE A 370 -18.65 0.66 -0.57
C ILE A 370 -18.42 0.79 -2.07
N VAL A 371 -18.24 2.03 -2.54
CA VAL A 371 -18.13 2.35 -3.97
C VAL A 371 -16.80 1.90 -4.55
N ALA A 372 -15.72 2.11 -3.78
CA ALA A 372 -14.37 1.78 -4.19
C ALA A 372 -13.71 0.86 -3.17
N ARG A 373 -13.15 -0.24 -3.67
CA ARG A 373 -12.39 -1.22 -2.88
C ARG A 373 -11.09 -0.61 -2.37
N CYS A 374 -10.78 -0.82 -1.10
CA CYS A 374 -9.56 -0.30 -0.51
C CYS A 374 -9.11 -1.16 0.68
N ASP A 375 -8.10 -2.00 0.45
CA ASP A 375 -7.43 -2.78 1.50
C ASP A 375 -6.72 -1.87 2.53
N ASP A 376 -6.37 -2.42 3.69
CA ASP A 376 -5.47 -1.73 4.61
C ASP A 376 -4.05 -1.63 4.06
N SER A 377 -3.47 -0.43 4.14
CA SER A 377 -2.05 -0.21 3.85
C SER A 377 -1.16 -0.93 4.86
N VAL A 378 -0.01 -1.41 4.40
CA VAL A 378 0.99 -2.10 5.23
C VAL A 378 2.32 -1.38 5.07
N LEU A 379 2.88 -0.92 6.18
CA LEU A 379 4.13 -0.17 6.22
C LEU A 379 5.09 -0.74 7.28
N ARG A 380 6.37 -0.43 7.10
CA ARG A 380 7.44 -0.80 8.02
C ARG A 380 8.39 0.37 8.20
N VAL A 381 8.79 0.65 9.43
CA VAL A 381 9.84 1.62 9.70
C VAL A 381 11.20 0.91 9.66
N THR A 382 12.16 1.52 8.97
CA THR A 382 13.54 1.04 8.87
C THR A 382 14.51 2.18 9.19
N PRO A 383 15.81 1.90 9.43
CA PRO A 383 16.84 2.94 9.55
C PRO A 383 16.97 3.82 8.29
N LEU A 384 16.48 3.37 7.13
CA LEU A 384 16.47 4.12 5.87
C LEU A 384 15.20 4.98 5.70
N GLY A 385 14.27 4.94 6.68
CA GLY A 385 12.98 5.61 6.63
C GLY A 385 11.79 4.63 6.59
N THR A 386 10.60 5.17 6.36
CA THR A 386 9.37 4.40 6.25
C THR A 386 9.27 3.75 4.86
N GLN A 387 9.09 2.43 4.84
CA GLN A 387 8.91 1.64 3.64
C GLN A 387 7.45 1.20 3.50
N SER A 388 6.85 1.46 2.34
CA SER A 388 5.55 0.91 1.97
C SER A 388 5.71 -0.53 1.48
N LEU A 389 4.95 -1.47 2.04
CA LEU A 389 4.85 -2.84 1.52
C LEU A 389 3.54 -3.04 0.75
N ARG A 390 2.51 -2.27 1.13
CA ARG A 390 1.25 -2.14 0.43
C ARG A 390 0.71 -0.73 0.60
N ARG A 391 0.46 -0.06 -0.51
CA ARG A 391 -0.21 1.25 -0.54
C ARG A 391 -1.70 1.07 -0.90
N ALA A 392 -2.58 1.41 0.03
CA ALA A 392 -4.04 1.34 -0.14
C ALA A 392 -4.73 2.38 0.76
N ARG A 393 -5.57 1.98 1.72
CA ARG A 393 -6.35 2.88 2.59
C ARG A 393 -5.45 3.88 3.31
N GLY A 394 -5.90 5.14 3.35
CA GLY A 394 -5.15 6.26 3.95
C GLY A 394 -4.18 6.95 3.00
N TYR A 395 -3.80 6.30 1.90
CA TYR A 395 -2.81 6.83 0.96
C TYR A 395 -3.38 6.95 -0.45
N ALA A 396 -4.00 5.89 -0.99
CA ALA A 396 -4.68 5.93 -2.27
C ALA A 396 -6.06 6.62 -2.12
N PRO A 397 -6.50 7.41 -3.11
CA PRO A 397 -5.92 7.63 -4.44
C PRO A 397 -5.08 8.92 -4.51
N GLU A 398 -4.56 9.41 -3.38
CA GLU A 398 -3.82 10.68 -3.36
C GLU A 398 -2.66 10.60 -4.39
N PRO A 399 -2.49 11.58 -5.28
CA PRO A 399 -1.52 11.45 -6.35
C PRO A 399 -0.09 11.65 -5.84
N LEU A 400 0.85 10.95 -6.46
CA LEU A 400 2.25 11.34 -6.39
C LEU A 400 2.48 12.53 -7.34
N THR A 401 3.31 13.49 -6.92
CA THR A 401 3.67 14.63 -7.77
C THR A 401 4.92 14.32 -8.56
N LEU A 402 4.80 14.26 -9.88
CA LEU A 402 5.91 14.04 -10.81
C LEU A 402 6.70 15.33 -11.06
N ALA A 403 7.97 15.18 -11.47
CA ALA A 403 8.84 16.30 -11.81
C ALA A 403 8.34 17.15 -12.99
N ARG A 404 7.63 16.53 -13.95
CA ARG A 404 7.10 17.19 -15.15
C ARG A 404 5.68 16.76 -15.47
N ALA A 405 4.95 17.67 -16.10
CA ALA A 405 3.69 17.37 -16.77
C ALA A 405 3.97 16.70 -18.13
N GLY A 406 2.98 16.01 -18.68
CA GLY A 406 3.09 15.40 -20.00
C GLY A 406 1.77 14.74 -20.41
N ALA A 407 1.84 13.87 -21.42
CA ALA A 407 0.67 13.17 -21.94
C ALA A 407 -0.12 12.43 -20.83
N PRO A 408 -1.46 12.38 -20.94
CA PRO A 408 -2.28 11.56 -20.06
C PRO A 408 -2.09 10.07 -20.40
N VAL A 409 -1.85 9.26 -19.37
CA VAL A 409 -1.53 7.83 -19.52
C VAL A 409 -2.37 7.01 -18.55
N LEU A 410 -2.87 5.87 -18.99
CA LEU A 410 -3.35 4.80 -18.11
C LEU A 410 -2.35 3.65 -18.15
N ALA A 411 -1.93 3.13 -17.00
CA ALA A 411 -1.12 1.92 -16.91
C ALA A 411 -1.84 0.83 -16.12
N THR A 412 -1.86 -0.40 -16.64
CA THR A 412 -2.64 -1.51 -16.06
C THR A 412 -1.87 -2.33 -15.02
N GLY A 413 -0.55 -2.14 -14.88
CA GLY A 413 0.26 -2.76 -13.84
C GLY A 413 0.72 -4.18 -14.13
N SER A 414 1.06 -4.89 -13.06
CA SER A 414 1.64 -6.25 -13.03
C SER A 414 0.58 -7.34 -12.83
N TYR A 415 1.00 -8.62 -12.87
CA TYR A 415 0.13 -9.75 -12.51
C TYR A 415 -0.10 -9.93 -11.00
N LEU A 416 0.98 -9.83 -10.20
CA LEU A 416 0.91 -9.93 -8.74
C LEU A 416 0.82 -8.55 -8.11
N LYS A 417 0.17 -8.46 -6.95
CA LYS A 417 0.03 -7.22 -6.15
C LYS A 417 -0.39 -6.00 -6.97
N ASN A 418 -1.22 -6.21 -7.99
CA ASN A 418 -1.56 -5.27 -9.04
C ASN A 418 -2.06 -3.93 -8.49
N THR A 419 -1.68 -2.87 -9.19
CA THR A 419 -2.22 -1.51 -9.10
C THR A 419 -2.40 -0.99 -10.52
N VAL A 420 -3.26 0.01 -10.71
CA VAL A 420 -3.37 0.77 -11.96
C VAL A 420 -2.97 2.22 -11.71
N THR A 421 -2.40 2.89 -12.71
CA THR A 421 -1.98 4.30 -12.58
C THR A 421 -2.59 5.15 -13.67
N VAL A 422 -3.16 6.30 -13.31
CA VAL A 422 -3.62 7.34 -14.25
C VAL A 422 -2.76 8.58 -14.06
N LEU A 423 -2.18 9.10 -15.14
CA LEU A 423 -1.42 10.34 -15.13
C LEU A 423 -2.26 11.51 -15.67
N ARG A 424 -2.27 12.63 -14.94
CA ARG A 424 -2.92 13.90 -15.34
C ARG A 424 -1.98 15.06 -15.04
N GLY A 425 -1.42 15.69 -16.08
CA GLY A 425 -0.39 16.71 -15.88
C GLY A 425 0.77 16.15 -15.05
N ARG A 426 1.05 16.75 -13.88
CA ARG A 426 2.07 16.31 -12.92
C ARG A 426 1.58 15.26 -11.91
N ASP A 427 0.29 14.96 -11.88
CA ASP A 427 -0.28 14.04 -10.89
C ASP A 427 -0.24 12.61 -11.41
N ALA A 428 0.27 11.69 -10.58
CA ALA A 428 0.20 10.25 -10.79
C ALA A 428 -0.73 9.61 -9.76
N PHE A 429 -1.97 9.31 -10.18
CA PHE A 429 -2.96 8.64 -9.36
C PHE A 429 -2.73 7.15 -9.44
N VAL A 430 -2.14 6.57 -8.39
CA VAL A 430 -1.99 5.11 -8.26
C VAL A 430 -3.16 4.57 -7.45
N SER A 431 -3.86 3.56 -7.99
CA SER A 431 -4.97 2.90 -7.32
C SER A 431 -4.53 2.28 -5.98
N PRO A 432 -5.49 1.97 -5.08
CA PRO A 432 -5.21 1.02 -4.01
C PRO A 432 -4.74 -0.33 -4.58
N HIS A 433 -4.10 -1.11 -3.72
CA HIS A 433 -3.80 -2.52 -4.00
C HIS A 433 -5.04 -3.30 -4.42
N ILE A 434 -4.95 -3.98 -5.58
CA ILE A 434 -6.03 -4.82 -6.12
C ILE A 434 -5.83 -6.29 -5.73
N GLY A 435 -4.58 -6.77 -5.72
CA GLY A 435 -4.24 -8.15 -5.39
C GLY A 435 -3.66 -8.91 -6.58
N GLU A 436 -4.05 -10.17 -6.74
CA GLU A 436 -3.54 -11.05 -7.81
C GLU A 436 -4.57 -11.16 -8.94
N LEU A 437 -4.09 -11.23 -10.18
CA LEU A 437 -4.94 -11.36 -11.37
C LEU A 437 -5.12 -12.82 -11.83
N ASN A 438 -5.01 -13.76 -10.89
CA ASN A 438 -5.18 -15.21 -11.12
C ASN A 438 -6.63 -15.69 -10.98
N THR A 439 -7.56 -14.79 -10.63
CA THR A 439 -8.99 -15.08 -10.47
C THR A 439 -9.83 -14.13 -11.29
N ARG A 440 -11.04 -14.57 -11.67
CA ARG A 440 -12.03 -13.70 -12.32
C ARG A 440 -12.37 -12.47 -11.47
N ALA A 441 -12.45 -12.64 -10.14
CA ALA A 441 -12.69 -11.54 -9.21
C ALA A 441 -11.56 -10.49 -9.25
N GLY A 442 -10.30 -10.94 -9.34
CA GLY A 442 -9.14 -10.06 -9.51
C GLY A 442 -9.19 -9.24 -10.80
N VAL A 443 -9.51 -9.87 -11.93
CA VAL A 443 -9.63 -9.20 -13.23
C VAL A 443 -10.76 -8.16 -13.24
N ILE A 444 -11.94 -8.49 -12.69
CA ILE A 444 -13.06 -7.54 -12.56
C ILE A 444 -12.68 -6.37 -11.66
N ALA A 445 -11.99 -6.63 -10.53
CA ALA A 445 -11.55 -5.58 -9.62
C ALA A 445 -10.53 -4.63 -10.28
N GLN A 446 -9.63 -5.16 -11.12
CA GLN A 446 -8.71 -4.34 -11.91
C GLN A 446 -9.48 -3.44 -12.89
N GLN A 447 -10.47 -4.00 -13.59
CA GLN A 447 -11.28 -3.23 -14.53
C GLN A 447 -12.01 -2.09 -13.84
N HIS A 448 -12.72 -2.40 -12.74
CA HIS A 448 -13.42 -1.40 -11.96
C HIS A 448 -12.47 -0.33 -11.42
N ALA A 449 -11.27 -0.70 -10.96
CA ALA A 449 -10.28 0.27 -10.49
C ALA A 449 -9.82 1.22 -11.61
N ALA A 450 -9.56 0.71 -12.82
CA ALA A 450 -9.17 1.53 -13.96
C ALA A 450 -10.29 2.49 -14.38
N GLU A 451 -11.51 1.97 -14.56
CA GLU A 451 -12.68 2.77 -14.96
C GLU A 451 -13.03 3.82 -13.90
N HIS A 452 -13.02 3.43 -12.62
CA HIS A 452 -13.29 4.34 -11.53
C HIS A 452 -12.25 5.47 -11.45
N LEU A 453 -10.96 5.15 -11.62
CA LEU A 453 -9.90 6.17 -11.57
C LEU A 453 -9.94 7.13 -12.77
N LEU A 454 -10.26 6.63 -13.96
CA LEU A 454 -10.52 7.48 -15.13
C LEU A 454 -11.73 8.40 -14.90
N ALA A 455 -12.84 7.87 -14.40
CA ALA A 455 -14.04 8.65 -14.09
C ALA A 455 -13.78 9.70 -13.00
N LEU A 456 -13.02 9.35 -11.98
CA LEU A 456 -12.66 10.23 -10.87
C LEU A 456 -11.74 11.37 -11.32
N THR A 457 -10.82 11.10 -12.23
CA THR A 457 -9.83 12.08 -12.71
C THR A 457 -10.30 12.87 -13.94
N GLY A 458 -11.34 12.40 -14.62
CA GLY A 458 -11.81 12.96 -15.90
C GLY A 458 -10.84 12.76 -17.06
N VAL A 459 -9.80 11.93 -16.88
CA VAL A 459 -8.73 11.75 -17.87
C VAL A 459 -9.22 10.92 -19.04
N GLN A 460 -8.96 11.41 -20.25
CA GLN A 460 -8.99 10.63 -21.47
C GLN A 460 -7.55 10.26 -21.83
N PRO A 461 -7.13 9.00 -21.65
CA PRO A 461 -5.74 8.60 -21.85
C PRO A 461 -5.38 8.67 -23.32
N ALA A 462 -4.27 9.35 -23.65
CA ALA A 462 -3.69 9.33 -24.99
C ALA A 462 -2.84 8.05 -25.19
N LEU A 463 -2.32 7.52 -24.10
CA LEU A 463 -1.50 6.32 -24.04
C LEU A 463 -2.06 5.34 -23.03
N ILE A 464 -1.95 4.04 -23.35
CA ILE A 464 -2.17 2.97 -22.40
C ILE A 464 -0.91 2.12 -22.31
N ALA A 465 -0.40 1.91 -21.10
CA ALA A 465 0.81 1.15 -20.83
C ALA A 465 0.50 -0.17 -20.14
N CYS A 466 1.23 -1.21 -20.49
CA CYS A 466 1.11 -2.53 -19.87
C CYS A 466 2.45 -3.26 -19.85
N GLU A 467 2.48 -4.44 -19.22
CA GLU A 467 3.63 -5.32 -19.32
C GLU A 467 3.81 -5.87 -20.73
N ALA A 468 5.07 -6.06 -21.11
CA ALA A 468 5.48 -6.81 -22.30
C ALA A 468 5.30 -8.35 -22.11
N HIS A 469 4.13 -8.78 -21.63
CA HIS A 469 3.75 -10.20 -21.55
C HIS A 469 2.36 -10.39 -22.15
N ALA A 470 2.30 -11.08 -23.30
CA ALA A 470 1.10 -11.07 -24.13
C ALA A 470 -0.13 -11.74 -23.50
N GLU A 471 0.05 -12.72 -22.61
CA GLU A 471 -1.07 -13.50 -22.03
C GLU A 471 -1.54 -13.00 -20.65
N HIS A 472 -0.91 -11.96 -20.09
CA HIS A 472 -1.31 -11.46 -18.77
C HIS A 472 -2.67 -10.75 -18.83
N ALA A 473 -3.51 -10.97 -17.80
CA ALA A 473 -4.83 -10.32 -17.70
C ALA A 473 -4.74 -8.79 -17.76
N ALA A 474 -3.72 -8.19 -17.11
CA ALA A 474 -3.46 -6.76 -17.18
C ALA A 474 -3.17 -6.26 -18.61
N THR A 475 -2.46 -7.06 -19.41
CA THR A 475 -2.14 -6.76 -20.82
C THR A 475 -3.38 -6.86 -21.70
N ASN A 476 -4.21 -7.89 -21.48
CA ASN A 476 -5.48 -8.06 -22.19
C ASN A 476 -6.40 -6.87 -21.94
N LEU A 477 -6.48 -6.41 -20.69
CA LEU A 477 -7.26 -5.22 -20.37
C LEU A 477 -6.72 -3.97 -21.07
N ALA A 478 -5.40 -3.77 -21.07
CA ALA A 478 -4.79 -2.62 -21.74
C ALA A 478 -5.11 -2.58 -23.24
N ARG A 479 -5.09 -3.74 -23.92
CA ARG A 479 -5.46 -3.86 -25.34
C ARG A 479 -6.92 -3.54 -25.59
N GLU A 480 -7.82 -4.06 -24.75
CA GLU A 480 -9.25 -3.77 -24.83
C GLU A 480 -9.51 -2.27 -24.69
N LEU A 481 -8.97 -1.64 -23.64
CA LEU A 481 -9.13 -0.21 -23.39
C LEU A 481 -8.49 0.64 -24.50
N ALA A 482 -7.35 0.23 -25.05
CA ALA A 482 -6.67 0.96 -26.11
C ALA A 482 -7.54 0.99 -27.38
N GLY A 483 -8.14 -0.14 -27.75
CA GLY A 483 -9.09 -0.22 -28.86
C GLY A 483 -10.36 0.57 -28.60
N ARG A 484 -10.92 0.49 -27.39
CA ARG A 484 -12.17 1.17 -27.00
C ARG A 484 -12.02 2.70 -26.93
N LEU A 485 -10.87 3.19 -26.46
CA LEU A 485 -10.61 4.62 -26.23
C LEU A 485 -9.82 5.27 -27.38
N GLY A 486 -9.33 4.50 -28.36
CA GLY A 486 -8.51 5.02 -29.45
C GLY A 486 -7.11 5.49 -29.00
N ALA A 487 -6.59 4.91 -27.91
CA ALA A 487 -5.31 5.28 -27.31
C ALA A 487 -4.17 4.40 -27.84
N ALA A 488 -2.95 4.94 -27.92
CA ALA A 488 -1.79 4.15 -28.33
C ALA A 488 -1.32 3.22 -27.20
N LEU A 489 -1.08 1.95 -27.53
CA LEU A 489 -0.62 0.94 -26.58
C LEU A 489 0.92 0.90 -26.52
N ILE A 490 1.47 0.99 -25.32
CA ILE A 490 2.92 0.93 -25.06
C ILE A 490 3.22 -0.25 -24.13
N GLU A 491 3.99 -1.22 -24.62
CA GLU A 491 4.47 -2.34 -23.82
C GLU A 491 5.78 -1.95 -23.10
N VAL A 492 5.85 -2.19 -21.79
CA VAL A 492 7.01 -1.89 -20.95
C VAL A 492 7.47 -3.15 -20.25
N GLN A 493 8.78 -3.43 -20.32
CA GLN A 493 9.36 -4.60 -19.66
C GLN A 493 9.29 -4.46 -18.13
N HIS A 494 9.00 -5.57 -17.43
CA HIS A 494 8.75 -5.62 -15.98
C HIS A 494 9.83 -4.92 -15.13
N HIS A 495 11.10 -5.28 -15.33
CA HIS A 495 12.21 -4.75 -14.54
C HIS A 495 12.53 -3.30 -14.89
N HIS A 496 12.35 -2.93 -16.16
CA HIS A 496 12.38 -1.53 -16.58
C HIS A 496 11.31 -0.72 -15.82
N ALA A 497 10.08 -1.23 -15.71
CA ALA A 497 9.02 -0.56 -14.95
C ALA A 497 9.36 -0.41 -13.45
N HIS A 498 9.93 -1.44 -12.81
CA HIS A 498 10.42 -1.33 -11.42
C HIS A 498 11.39 -0.16 -11.24
N ALA A 499 12.43 -0.11 -12.08
CA ALA A 499 13.43 0.96 -12.01
C ALA A 499 12.83 2.34 -12.33
N ALA A 500 11.98 2.41 -13.37
CA ALA A 500 11.33 3.65 -13.80
C ALA A 500 10.39 4.22 -12.73
N ALA A 501 9.72 3.37 -11.94
CA ALA A 501 8.88 3.82 -10.84
C ALA A 501 9.69 4.59 -9.78
N VAL A 502 10.88 4.08 -9.43
CA VAL A 502 11.79 4.76 -8.49
C VAL A 502 12.28 6.09 -9.06
N LEU A 503 12.69 6.13 -10.34
CA LEU A 503 13.12 7.39 -10.96
C LEU A 503 11.98 8.42 -11.02
N ALA A 504 10.75 7.98 -11.30
CA ALA A 504 9.56 8.83 -11.33
C ALA A 504 9.25 9.46 -9.96
N GLU A 505 9.33 8.67 -8.89
CA GLU A 505 9.12 9.16 -7.51
C GLU A 505 10.14 10.23 -7.10
N HIS A 506 11.40 10.05 -7.51
CA HIS A 506 12.49 10.99 -7.19
C HIS A 506 12.59 12.16 -8.17
N GLY A 507 11.79 12.16 -9.25
CA GLY A 507 11.91 13.17 -10.29
C GLY A 507 13.25 13.13 -11.04
N HIS A 508 13.96 12.00 -11.01
CA HIS A 508 15.28 11.85 -11.59
C HIS A 508 15.18 11.65 -13.11
N SER A 509 15.90 12.48 -13.87
CA SER A 509 15.85 12.50 -15.34
C SER A 509 17.19 12.20 -16.02
N ALA A 510 18.30 12.25 -15.27
CA ALA A 510 19.62 11.92 -15.80
C ALA A 510 19.77 10.39 -16.01
N PRO A 511 20.80 9.95 -16.76
CA PRO A 511 21.10 8.52 -16.85
C PRO A 511 21.38 7.92 -15.47
N ALA A 512 20.78 6.77 -15.20
CA ALA A 512 20.92 6.06 -13.92
C ALA A 512 21.18 4.56 -14.17
N LEU A 513 21.86 3.92 -13.23
CA LEU A 513 21.84 2.46 -13.13
C LEU A 513 20.68 2.02 -12.26
N ALA A 514 20.21 0.78 -12.45
CA ALA A 514 19.26 0.17 -11.55
C ALA A 514 19.59 -1.29 -11.27
N LEU A 515 19.57 -1.66 -9.99
CA LEU A 515 19.50 -3.05 -9.55
C LEU A 515 18.03 -3.40 -9.33
N THR A 516 17.50 -4.29 -10.16
CA THR A 516 16.12 -4.76 -10.07
C THR A 516 16.11 -6.21 -9.59
N LEU A 517 15.74 -6.40 -8.32
CA LEU A 517 15.91 -7.64 -7.58
C LEU A 517 14.54 -8.21 -7.19
N ASP A 518 14.09 -9.26 -7.86
CA ASP A 518 12.72 -9.76 -7.75
C ASP A 518 12.60 -11.29 -7.84
N GLY A 519 11.38 -11.81 -7.69
CA GLY A 519 11.04 -13.21 -7.82
C GLY A 519 10.89 -13.66 -9.28
N PHE A 520 10.15 -12.94 -10.10
CA PHE A 520 9.95 -13.29 -11.50
C PHE A 520 9.45 -12.07 -12.27
N GLY A 521 10.04 -11.82 -13.43
CA GLY A 521 9.43 -11.01 -14.47
C GLY A 521 9.89 -11.50 -15.83
N ALA A 522 9.02 -11.42 -16.83
CA ALA A 522 9.37 -11.89 -18.15
C ALA A 522 10.44 -10.99 -18.80
N GLY A 523 11.49 -11.62 -19.30
CA GLY A 523 12.47 -11.02 -20.19
C GLY A 523 11.90 -10.87 -21.60
N PRO A 524 12.56 -10.10 -22.48
CA PRO A 524 12.08 -9.84 -23.85
C PRO A 524 11.83 -11.09 -24.71
N MET A 525 12.53 -12.20 -24.42
CA MET A 525 12.40 -13.48 -25.13
C MET A 525 11.60 -14.53 -24.33
N GLY A 526 10.93 -14.13 -23.25
CA GLY A 526 10.22 -15.04 -22.34
C GLY A 526 11.10 -15.67 -21.25
N ASP A 527 12.37 -15.28 -21.16
CA ASP A 527 13.27 -15.74 -20.09
C ASP A 527 12.81 -15.26 -18.70
N ALA A 528 13.08 -16.04 -17.66
CA ALA A 528 12.68 -15.71 -16.30
C ALA A 528 13.73 -14.79 -15.61
N TRP A 529 13.50 -13.48 -15.61
CA TRP A 529 14.37 -12.50 -14.95
C TRP A 529 13.99 -12.29 -13.48
N GLY A 530 14.90 -11.68 -12.72
CA GLY A 530 14.67 -11.28 -11.32
C GLY A 530 15.94 -10.86 -10.56
N GLY A 531 17.05 -10.63 -11.26
CA GLY A 531 18.31 -10.24 -10.65
C GLY A 531 19.15 -9.51 -11.69
N GLU A 532 18.66 -8.33 -12.10
CA GLU A 532 19.18 -7.63 -13.28
C GLU A 532 19.86 -6.32 -12.91
N LEU A 533 20.90 -5.98 -13.66
CA LEU A 533 21.51 -4.66 -13.65
C LEU A 533 21.19 -3.96 -14.98
N LEU A 534 20.52 -2.83 -14.87
CA LEU A 534 19.99 -2.07 -16.00
C LEU A 534 20.62 -0.68 -16.07
N ARG A 535 20.77 -0.14 -17.27
CA ARG A 535 21.05 1.28 -17.53
C ARG A 535 19.82 1.94 -18.11
N LEU A 536 19.34 3.00 -17.46
CA LEU A 536 18.20 3.78 -17.89
C LEU A 536 18.65 5.14 -18.40
N ASN A 537 18.04 5.58 -19.49
CA ASN A 537 18.19 6.95 -20.01
C ASN A 537 16.90 7.36 -20.71
N GLY A 538 16.11 8.24 -20.08
CA GLY A 538 14.76 8.57 -20.55
C GLY A 538 13.87 7.33 -20.60
N ALA A 539 13.22 7.08 -21.75
CA ALA A 539 12.40 5.89 -21.99
C ALA A 539 13.21 4.63 -22.33
N THR A 540 14.54 4.75 -22.51
CA THR A 540 15.37 3.64 -22.95
C THR A 540 15.95 2.87 -21.77
N CYS A 541 15.97 1.54 -21.89
CA CYS A 541 16.53 0.64 -20.90
C CYS A 541 17.42 -0.40 -21.59
N ARG A 542 18.66 -0.54 -21.10
CA ARG A 542 19.62 -1.55 -21.57
C ARG A 542 20.02 -2.45 -20.41
N ARG A 543 19.90 -3.77 -20.58
CA ARG A 543 20.45 -4.76 -19.64
C ARG A 543 21.98 -4.74 -19.75
N LEU A 544 22.67 -4.43 -18.66
CA LEU A 544 24.13 -4.47 -18.57
C LEU A 544 24.63 -5.83 -18.08
N GLY A 545 23.81 -6.54 -17.32
CA GLY A 545 24.21 -7.77 -16.66
C GLY A 545 23.09 -8.42 -15.87
N HIS A 546 23.38 -9.58 -15.30
CA HIS A 546 22.44 -10.33 -14.48
C HIS A 546 23.13 -11.25 -13.46
N LEU A 547 22.38 -11.75 -12.50
CA LEU A 547 22.84 -12.85 -11.65
C LEU A 547 23.07 -14.11 -12.49
N ALA A 548 24.10 -14.88 -12.15
CA ALA A 548 24.29 -16.21 -12.71
C ALA A 548 23.02 -17.05 -12.54
N THR A 549 22.64 -17.78 -13.58
CA THR A 549 21.33 -18.42 -13.64
C THR A 549 21.26 -19.69 -12.81
N LEU A 550 20.05 -20.02 -12.37
CA LEU A 550 19.67 -21.29 -11.76
C LEU A 550 18.70 -22.05 -12.67
N PRO A 551 18.76 -23.39 -12.70
CA PRO A 551 17.69 -24.19 -13.27
C PRO A 551 16.39 -24.03 -12.46
N LEU A 552 15.26 -23.92 -13.15
CA LEU A 552 13.92 -23.77 -12.58
C LEU A 552 13.06 -25.03 -12.83
N PRO A 553 13.33 -26.17 -12.16
CA PRO A 553 12.70 -27.44 -12.47
C PRO A 553 11.21 -27.46 -12.12
N GLY A 554 10.37 -27.51 -13.15
CA GLY A 554 8.91 -27.46 -13.00
C GLY A 554 8.33 -26.04 -12.99
N VAL A 555 9.12 -25.03 -13.39
CA VAL A 555 8.69 -23.65 -13.62
C VAL A 555 7.97 -23.09 -12.39
N ASP A 556 6.66 -22.82 -12.46
CA ASP A 556 5.86 -22.26 -11.36
C ASP A 556 5.88 -23.11 -10.09
N ARG A 557 6.03 -24.44 -10.21
CA ARG A 557 6.13 -25.32 -9.04
C ARG A 557 7.38 -25.01 -8.23
N ALA A 558 8.48 -24.64 -8.87
CA ALA A 558 9.73 -24.35 -8.17
C ALA A 558 9.65 -23.09 -7.31
N ALA A 559 8.78 -22.14 -7.65
CA ALA A 559 8.50 -20.97 -6.81
C ALA A 559 7.68 -21.32 -5.55
N ARG A 560 6.92 -22.43 -5.56
CA ARG A 560 6.14 -22.90 -4.39
C ARG A 560 6.84 -24.00 -3.60
N GLU A 561 7.68 -24.78 -4.25
CA GLU A 561 8.36 -25.95 -3.70
C GLU A 561 9.88 -25.66 -3.68
N SER A 562 10.32 -24.88 -2.70
CA SER A 562 11.71 -24.43 -2.54
C SER A 562 12.73 -25.57 -2.50
N TRP A 563 12.33 -26.77 -2.05
CA TRP A 563 13.18 -27.98 -2.10
C TRP A 563 13.62 -28.35 -3.52
N ARG A 564 12.83 -28.02 -4.55
CA ARG A 564 13.19 -28.21 -5.96
C ARG A 564 14.36 -27.32 -6.36
N MET A 565 14.34 -26.06 -5.92
CA MET A 565 15.42 -25.10 -6.15
C MET A 565 16.70 -25.52 -5.44
N ALA A 566 16.61 -25.97 -4.18
CA ALA A 566 17.76 -26.51 -3.48
C ALA A 566 18.32 -27.78 -4.14
N THR A 567 17.46 -28.66 -4.68
CA THR A 567 17.90 -29.83 -5.44
C THR A 567 18.64 -29.43 -6.72
N ALA A 568 18.11 -28.47 -7.48
CA ALA A 568 18.79 -27.93 -8.67
C ALA A 568 20.15 -27.31 -8.35
N LEU A 569 20.24 -26.56 -7.26
CA LEU A 569 21.48 -25.99 -6.75
C LEU A 569 22.52 -27.09 -6.45
N ARG A 570 22.12 -28.16 -5.74
CA ARG A 570 23.00 -29.29 -5.41
C ARG A 570 23.49 -30.02 -6.64
N VAL A 571 22.64 -30.25 -7.65
CA VAL A 571 23.04 -30.86 -8.92
C VAL A 571 24.11 -30.03 -9.61
N ARG A 572 23.92 -28.71 -9.71
CA ARG A 572 24.88 -27.80 -10.35
C ARG A 572 26.20 -27.70 -9.59
N LEU A 573 26.18 -27.82 -8.26
CA LEU A 573 27.37 -27.88 -7.41
C LEU A 573 28.07 -29.26 -7.42
N GLY A 574 27.49 -30.28 -8.06
CA GLY A 574 28.02 -31.65 -8.03
C GLY A 574 27.88 -32.34 -6.67
N LEU A 575 26.97 -31.86 -5.82
CA LEU A 575 26.71 -32.42 -4.49
C LEU A 575 25.67 -33.57 -4.58
N PRO A 576 25.70 -34.54 -3.66
CA PRO A 576 24.64 -35.54 -3.55
C PRO A 576 23.27 -34.87 -3.37
N THR A 577 22.30 -35.21 -4.20
CA THR A 577 20.94 -34.65 -4.15
C THR A 577 20.11 -35.23 -3.02
N ALA A 578 20.38 -36.48 -2.65
CA ALA A 578 19.81 -37.11 -1.47
C ALA A 578 20.23 -36.34 -0.21
N ASP A 579 19.26 -35.76 0.48
CA ASP A 579 19.42 -35.03 1.73
C ASP A 579 18.42 -35.59 2.75
N ALA A 580 18.91 -35.94 3.95
CA ALA A 580 18.08 -36.53 5.00
C ALA A 580 16.90 -35.64 5.39
N ARG A 581 17.05 -34.31 5.30
CA ARG A 581 15.99 -33.35 5.63
C ARG A 581 14.87 -33.37 4.60
N PHE A 582 15.22 -33.51 3.31
CA PHE A 582 14.22 -33.64 2.24
C PHE A 582 13.48 -34.98 2.34
N ALA A 583 14.22 -36.07 2.59
CA ALA A 583 13.63 -37.40 2.80
C ALA A 583 12.71 -37.44 4.02
N ALA A 584 13.12 -36.84 5.15
CA ALA A 584 12.30 -36.73 6.36
C ALA A 584 11.01 -35.92 6.14
N ALA A 585 11.04 -34.95 5.22
CA ALA A 585 9.86 -34.18 4.80
C ALA A 585 9.04 -34.87 3.69
N GLY A 586 9.43 -36.08 3.26
CA GLY A 586 8.72 -36.88 2.26
C GLY A 586 8.96 -36.48 0.80
N PHE A 587 10.04 -35.75 0.51
CA PHE A 587 10.37 -35.34 -0.86
C PHE A 587 11.33 -36.31 -1.55
N ASP A 588 11.06 -36.61 -2.82
CA ASP A 588 11.93 -37.40 -3.70
C ASP A 588 12.70 -36.48 -4.65
N THR A 589 14.02 -36.45 -4.51
CA THR A 589 14.92 -35.61 -5.31
C THR A 589 15.34 -36.23 -6.63
N ALA A 590 15.17 -37.54 -6.83
CA ALA A 590 15.69 -38.25 -8.00
C ALA A 590 15.07 -37.75 -9.32
N ALA A 591 13.75 -37.53 -9.32
CA ALA A 591 13.05 -36.99 -10.48
C ALA A 591 13.52 -35.57 -10.83
N ILE A 592 13.72 -34.72 -9.82
CA ILE A 592 14.19 -33.33 -10.01
C ILE A 592 15.62 -33.32 -10.51
N GLU A 593 16.48 -34.19 -9.98
CA GLU A 593 17.84 -34.35 -10.46
C GLU A 593 17.87 -34.69 -11.95
N GLN A 594 17.05 -35.66 -12.40
CA GLN A 594 16.97 -36.02 -13.81
C GLN A 594 16.44 -34.86 -14.67
N MET A 595 15.42 -34.12 -14.20
CA MET A 595 14.92 -32.93 -14.90
C MET A 595 16.04 -31.89 -15.13
N VAL A 596 16.86 -31.62 -14.11
CA VAL A 596 17.93 -30.64 -14.19
C VAL A 596 19.08 -31.13 -15.07
N ARG A 597 19.52 -32.39 -14.92
CA ARG A 597 20.61 -32.96 -15.73
C ARG A 597 20.26 -33.04 -17.22
N LEU A 598 19.01 -33.36 -17.53
CA LEU A 598 18.53 -33.51 -18.92
C LEU A 598 17.97 -32.21 -19.51
N GLY A 599 17.87 -31.13 -18.73
CA GLY A 599 17.26 -29.87 -19.17
C GLY A 599 15.75 -29.97 -19.45
N LEU A 600 15.05 -30.94 -18.88
CA LEU A 600 13.63 -31.19 -19.14
C LEU A 600 12.75 -30.33 -18.25
N ARG A 601 11.94 -29.43 -18.85
CA ARG A 601 11.04 -28.51 -18.14
C ARG A 601 11.75 -27.77 -16.99
N SER A 602 12.99 -27.37 -17.25
CA SER A 602 13.87 -26.71 -16.29
C SER A 602 14.59 -25.55 -16.97
N PRO A 603 13.86 -24.51 -17.42
CA PRO A 603 14.48 -23.32 -17.99
C PRO A 603 15.39 -22.64 -16.96
N GLU A 604 16.29 -21.81 -17.44
CA GLU A 604 17.19 -21.04 -16.59
C GLU A 604 16.53 -19.73 -16.11
N THR A 605 16.87 -19.28 -14.90
CA THR A 605 16.39 -18.02 -14.33
C THR A 605 17.51 -17.25 -13.65
N SER A 606 17.54 -15.93 -13.83
CA SER A 606 18.43 -15.01 -13.10
C SER A 606 17.80 -14.45 -11.81
N SER A 607 16.67 -15.03 -11.36
CA SER A 607 15.89 -14.52 -10.24
C SER A 607 16.61 -14.59 -8.90
N LEU A 608 16.72 -13.44 -8.22
CA LEU A 608 17.21 -13.40 -6.84
C LEU A 608 16.22 -14.06 -5.88
N GLY A 609 14.91 -13.94 -6.11
CA GLY A 609 13.92 -14.65 -5.30
C GLY A 609 14.08 -16.17 -5.35
N ARG A 610 14.43 -16.73 -6.52
CA ARG A 610 14.72 -18.16 -6.67
C ARG A 610 16.03 -18.57 -6.01
N TRP A 611 17.04 -17.69 -5.98
CA TRP A 611 18.23 -17.87 -5.16
C TRP A 611 17.88 -17.93 -3.66
N PHE A 612 17.04 -17.02 -3.16
CA PHE A 612 16.55 -17.09 -1.78
C PHE A 612 15.81 -18.40 -1.48
N ASP A 613 14.95 -18.87 -2.38
CA ASP A 613 14.24 -20.14 -2.22
C ASP A 613 15.21 -21.33 -2.15
N ALA A 614 16.23 -21.36 -3.03
CA ALA A 614 17.26 -22.39 -3.03
C ALA A 614 18.05 -22.42 -1.73
N ILE A 615 18.49 -21.25 -1.23
CA ILE A 615 19.31 -21.15 -0.02
C ILE A 615 18.49 -21.43 1.24
N ALA A 616 17.23 -20.98 1.30
CA ALA A 616 16.35 -21.29 2.42
C ALA A 616 16.14 -22.80 2.56
N ALA A 617 15.78 -23.50 1.47
CA ALA A 617 15.63 -24.94 1.52
C ALA A 617 16.98 -25.67 1.73
N LEU A 618 18.11 -25.15 1.22
CA LEU A 618 19.46 -25.67 1.54
C LEU A 618 19.76 -25.56 3.04
N ALA A 619 19.33 -24.49 3.70
CA ALA A 619 19.45 -24.28 5.14
C ALA A 619 18.52 -25.20 5.97
N GLY A 620 17.62 -25.93 5.33
CA GLY A 620 16.59 -26.72 6.03
C GLY A 620 15.38 -25.91 6.46
N VAL A 621 15.20 -24.72 5.88
CA VAL A 621 14.18 -23.74 6.27
C VAL A 621 13.16 -23.60 5.15
N ASN A 622 11.91 -23.97 5.44
CA ASN A 622 10.78 -23.88 4.53
C ASN A 622 11.00 -24.59 3.18
N PHE A 623 10.53 -25.83 3.08
CA PHE A 623 10.59 -26.61 1.84
C PHE A 623 9.44 -26.31 0.88
N THR A 624 8.31 -25.86 1.41
CA THR A 624 7.10 -25.52 0.64
C THR A 624 6.53 -24.19 1.13
N GLN A 625 6.25 -23.30 0.19
CA GLN A 625 5.67 -21.99 0.41
C GLN A 625 4.15 -22.06 0.28
N SER A 626 3.47 -21.40 1.21
CA SER A 626 2.02 -21.15 1.19
C SER A 626 1.65 -19.74 0.76
N PHE A 627 2.65 -18.85 0.64
CA PHE A 627 2.52 -17.52 0.09
C PHE A 627 3.87 -17.05 -0.46
N GLU A 628 3.83 -16.09 -1.39
CA GLU A 628 5.01 -15.55 -2.06
C GLU A 628 6.03 -14.97 -1.07
N GLY A 629 7.30 -15.38 -1.21
CA GLY A 629 8.41 -14.88 -0.40
C GLY A 629 8.50 -15.49 0.99
N GLN A 630 7.72 -16.53 1.32
CA GLN A 630 7.74 -17.16 2.64
C GLN A 630 9.13 -17.68 3.02
N ALA A 631 9.84 -18.36 2.11
CA ALA A 631 11.16 -18.92 2.41
C ALA A 631 12.20 -17.80 2.59
N ALA A 632 12.15 -16.75 1.78
CA ALA A 632 13.01 -15.57 1.92
C ALA A 632 12.81 -14.87 3.28
N GLN A 633 11.55 -14.69 3.71
CA GLN A 633 11.22 -14.11 5.03
C GLN A 633 11.69 -15.00 6.19
N ALA A 634 11.51 -16.32 6.07
CA ALA A 634 11.98 -17.27 7.08
C ALA A 634 13.51 -17.27 7.19
N LEU A 635 14.23 -17.17 6.07
CA LEU A 635 15.69 -17.05 6.06
C LEU A 635 16.14 -15.70 6.65
N GLU A 636 15.46 -14.60 6.32
CA GLU A 636 15.74 -13.27 6.88
C GLU A 636 15.61 -13.27 8.42
N ALA A 637 14.59 -13.95 8.94
CA ALA A 637 14.33 -14.03 10.38
C ALA A 637 15.46 -14.71 11.17
N LEU A 638 16.19 -15.62 10.55
CA LEU A 638 17.31 -16.34 11.15
C LEU A 638 18.63 -15.56 11.08
N ALA A 639 18.74 -14.60 10.16
CA ALA A 639 19.99 -13.90 9.89
C ALA A 639 20.40 -12.98 11.06
N ARG A 640 21.63 -13.18 11.52
CA ARG A 640 22.32 -12.37 12.52
C ARG A 640 23.35 -11.46 11.82
N PRO A 641 23.70 -10.30 12.39
CA PRO A 641 24.80 -9.49 11.86
C PRO A 641 26.11 -10.30 11.82
N CYS A 642 26.74 -10.35 10.65
CA CYS A 642 28.07 -10.93 10.46
C CYS A 642 28.82 -10.16 9.34
N PRO A 643 30.15 -10.24 9.27
CA PRO A 643 30.88 -9.73 8.12
C PRO A 643 30.55 -10.54 6.85
N PRO A 644 30.67 -9.95 5.65
CA PRO A 644 30.61 -10.71 4.39
C PRO A 644 31.81 -11.67 4.30
N GLY A 645 31.63 -12.79 3.60
CA GLY A 645 32.73 -13.73 3.37
C GLY A 645 33.59 -13.34 2.18
N ASP A 646 34.91 -13.52 2.30
CA ASP A 646 35.89 -13.15 1.27
C ASP A 646 35.95 -14.15 0.11
N GLY A 647 36.04 -13.64 -1.13
CA GLY A 647 36.21 -14.47 -2.34
C GLY A 647 35.00 -15.35 -2.69
N LEU A 648 33.83 -15.05 -2.13
CA LEU A 648 32.61 -15.85 -2.27
C LEU A 648 31.70 -15.43 -3.45
N TRP A 649 32.12 -14.47 -4.28
CA TRP A 649 31.44 -14.15 -5.53
C TRP A 649 32.46 -13.90 -6.64
N ARG A 650 31.99 -13.91 -7.89
CA ARG A 650 32.79 -13.54 -9.07
C ARG A 650 31.97 -12.64 -9.98
N LEU A 651 32.63 -11.65 -10.55
CA LEU A 651 32.09 -10.81 -11.60
C LEU A 651 32.82 -11.12 -12.90
N ASP A 652 32.07 -11.53 -13.92
CA ASP A 652 32.61 -11.84 -15.24
C ASP A 652 31.66 -11.34 -16.32
N ASN A 653 32.12 -10.42 -17.17
CA ASN A 653 31.37 -9.88 -18.32
C ASN A 653 29.93 -9.46 -17.98
N GLY A 654 29.73 -8.76 -16.86
CA GLY A 654 28.42 -8.30 -16.40
C GLY A 654 27.58 -9.36 -15.67
N VAL A 655 28.07 -10.60 -15.53
CA VAL A 655 27.40 -11.66 -14.76
C VAL A 655 27.95 -11.72 -13.34
N LEU A 656 27.06 -11.57 -12.35
CA LEU A 656 27.39 -11.76 -10.93
C LEU A 656 27.13 -13.22 -10.53
N SER A 657 28.20 -13.98 -10.29
CA SER A 657 28.15 -15.39 -9.89
C SER A 657 28.17 -15.55 -8.39
N LEU A 658 27.08 -16.10 -7.84
CA LEU A 658 26.91 -16.47 -6.43
C LEU A 658 27.21 -17.96 -6.17
N TRP A 659 27.66 -18.69 -7.18
CA TRP A 659 28.03 -20.10 -7.05
C TRP A 659 29.12 -20.38 -6.00
N PRO A 660 30.18 -19.55 -5.85
CA PRO A 660 31.16 -19.76 -4.79
C PRO A 660 30.56 -19.62 -3.39
N LEU A 661 29.69 -18.63 -3.19
CA LEU A 661 28.91 -18.46 -1.96
C LEU A 661 28.05 -19.68 -1.70
N ALA A 662 27.26 -20.13 -2.68
CA ALA A 662 26.40 -21.30 -2.52
C ALA A 662 27.18 -22.58 -2.17
N ALA A 663 28.35 -22.79 -2.78
CA ALA A 663 29.24 -23.90 -2.46
C ALA A 663 29.73 -23.82 -1.01
N HIS A 664 30.14 -22.63 -0.55
CA HIS A 664 30.53 -22.41 0.84
C HIS A 664 29.37 -22.66 1.82
N LEU A 665 28.19 -22.11 1.54
CA LEU A 665 27.00 -22.28 2.38
C LEU A 665 26.60 -23.76 2.52
N ALA A 666 26.78 -24.57 1.48
CA ALA A 666 26.51 -26.00 1.54
C ALA A 666 27.44 -26.78 2.49
N THR A 667 28.55 -26.18 2.93
CA THR A 667 29.46 -26.76 3.94
C THR A 667 29.07 -26.40 5.37
N LEU A 668 28.18 -25.42 5.55
CA LEU A 668 27.72 -24.99 6.86
C LEU A 668 26.60 -25.91 7.35
N GLY A 669 26.60 -26.22 8.65
CA GLY A 669 25.61 -27.09 9.28
C GLY A 669 24.44 -26.35 9.93
N ASP A 670 24.64 -25.09 10.35
CA ASP A 670 23.65 -24.29 11.07
C ASP A 670 22.86 -23.35 10.15
N ALA A 671 21.53 -23.34 10.29
CA ALA A 671 20.65 -22.54 9.44
C ALA A 671 20.81 -21.03 9.65
N ALA A 672 21.09 -20.59 10.88
CA ALA A 672 21.28 -19.17 11.16
C ALA A 672 22.66 -18.68 10.65
N ASP A 673 23.68 -19.53 10.66
CA ASP A 673 24.97 -19.21 10.03
C ASP A 673 24.86 -19.14 8.50
N ILE A 674 24.12 -20.07 7.86
CA ILE A 674 23.81 -19.99 6.43
C ILE A 674 23.06 -18.69 6.11
N ALA A 675 22.01 -18.38 6.88
CA ALA A 675 21.23 -17.17 6.70
C ALA A 675 22.09 -15.91 6.83
N SER A 676 22.93 -15.83 7.87
CA SER A 676 23.77 -14.66 8.14
C SER A 676 24.79 -14.45 7.01
N CYS A 677 25.54 -15.50 6.66
CA CYS A 677 26.55 -15.47 5.61
C CYS A 677 25.96 -15.15 4.24
N TRP A 678 24.79 -15.73 3.90
CA TRP A 678 24.06 -15.41 2.68
C TRP A 678 23.74 -13.92 2.57
N HIS A 679 23.06 -13.34 3.57
CA HIS A 679 22.61 -11.96 3.49
C HIS A 679 23.79 -10.96 3.46
N ALA A 680 24.79 -11.15 4.33
CA ALA A 680 25.94 -10.26 4.40
C ALA A 680 26.76 -10.28 3.11
N THR A 681 27.04 -11.48 2.60
CA THR A 681 27.85 -11.65 1.38
C THR A 681 27.09 -11.23 0.13
N LEU A 682 25.78 -11.53 0.04
CA LEU A 682 24.93 -11.09 -1.07
C LEU A 682 24.89 -9.56 -1.18
N ALA A 683 24.73 -8.86 -0.05
CA ALA A 683 24.72 -7.39 -0.04
C ALA A 683 26.05 -6.81 -0.53
N ALA A 684 27.18 -7.38 -0.08
CA ALA A 684 28.51 -6.98 -0.54
C ALA A 684 28.72 -7.25 -2.04
N ALA A 685 28.34 -8.43 -2.51
CA ALA A 685 28.45 -8.84 -3.90
C ALA A 685 27.62 -7.95 -4.85
N LEU A 686 26.39 -7.59 -4.45
CA LEU A 686 25.54 -6.67 -5.22
C LEU A 686 26.08 -5.24 -5.22
N ALA A 687 26.66 -4.80 -4.10
CA ALA A 687 27.29 -3.48 -4.02
C ALA A 687 28.51 -3.41 -4.95
N ASP A 688 29.41 -4.40 -4.88
CA ASP A 688 30.59 -4.51 -5.75
C ASP A 688 30.19 -4.50 -7.23
N TRP A 689 29.13 -5.23 -7.58
CA TRP A 689 28.60 -5.25 -8.94
C TRP A 689 28.13 -3.89 -9.43
N ALA A 690 27.30 -3.20 -8.64
CA ALA A 690 26.79 -1.89 -9.01
C ALA A 690 27.87 -0.81 -8.99
N ILE A 691 28.85 -0.87 -8.10
CA ILE A 691 29.99 0.05 -8.05
C ILE A 691 30.86 -0.11 -9.29
N THR A 692 31.22 -1.34 -9.65
CA THR A 692 31.99 -1.65 -10.86
C THR A 692 31.28 -1.11 -12.10
N ALA A 693 29.98 -1.38 -12.22
CA ALA A 693 29.21 -0.89 -13.35
C ALA A 693 29.04 0.64 -13.37
N ALA A 694 28.93 1.28 -12.21
CA ALA A 694 28.86 2.74 -12.10
C ALA A 694 30.14 3.39 -12.66
N GLN A 695 31.30 2.80 -12.37
CA GLN A 695 32.59 3.22 -12.91
C GLN A 695 32.65 2.99 -14.43
N ASP A 696 32.31 1.78 -14.90
CA ASP A 696 32.36 1.41 -16.32
C ASP A 696 31.42 2.24 -17.20
N GLN A 697 30.25 2.61 -16.66
CA GLN A 697 29.24 3.38 -17.38
C GLN A 697 29.36 4.91 -17.17
N ASN A 698 30.26 5.34 -16.27
CA ASN A 698 30.38 6.73 -15.82
C ASN A 698 29.04 7.33 -15.37
N VAL A 699 28.35 6.62 -14.47
CA VAL A 699 27.03 7.01 -13.92
C VAL A 699 27.10 7.03 -12.39
N GLY A 700 26.80 8.17 -11.78
CA GLY A 700 26.90 8.38 -10.33
C GLY A 700 25.65 7.98 -9.52
N THR A 701 24.55 7.61 -10.18
CA THR A 701 23.25 7.35 -9.53
C THR A 701 22.79 5.91 -9.75
N VAL A 702 22.36 5.25 -8.67
CA VAL A 702 21.84 3.88 -8.67
C VAL A 702 20.45 3.84 -8.03
N ALA A 703 19.45 3.38 -8.78
CA ALA A 703 18.13 3.05 -8.25
C ALA A 703 18.07 1.60 -7.78
N LEU A 704 17.49 1.35 -6.61
CA LEU A 704 17.22 0.00 -6.11
C LEU A 704 15.71 -0.29 -6.23
N ALA A 705 15.33 -1.33 -6.95
CA ALA A 705 13.92 -1.73 -7.10
C ALA A 705 13.73 -3.27 -7.08
N GLY A 706 12.48 -3.72 -7.05
CA GLY A 706 12.08 -5.14 -7.04
C GLY A 706 11.71 -5.68 -5.65
N GLY A 707 10.90 -6.75 -5.63
CA GLY A 707 10.30 -7.31 -4.42
C GLY A 707 11.28 -7.83 -3.37
N CYS A 708 12.49 -8.24 -3.76
CA CYS A 708 13.51 -8.74 -2.82
C CYS A 708 14.03 -7.64 -1.88
N LEU A 709 13.85 -6.35 -2.22
CA LEU A 709 14.22 -5.22 -1.35
C LEU A 709 13.25 -5.02 -0.18
N ALA A 710 12.18 -5.81 -0.09
CA ALA A 710 11.43 -5.96 1.16
C ALA A 710 12.25 -6.68 2.25
N ASN A 711 13.41 -7.25 1.93
CA ASN A 711 14.34 -7.81 2.90
C ASN A 711 15.22 -6.71 3.51
N ALA A 712 15.03 -6.41 4.80
CA ALA A 712 15.75 -5.35 5.49
C ALA A 712 17.23 -5.73 5.73
N ARG A 713 17.53 -7.02 5.88
CA ARG A 713 18.91 -7.54 6.02
C ARG A 713 19.71 -7.43 4.72
N LEU A 714 19.05 -7.29 3.58
CA LEU A 714 19.66 -7.01 2.29
C LEU A 714 19.75 -5.49 2.02
N MET A 715 18.62 -4.79 2.14
CA MET A 715 18.48 -3.40 1.69
C MET A 715 19.39 -2.43 2.46
N GLN A 716 19.53 -2.62 3.78
CA GLN A 716 20.34 -1.74 4.63
C GLN A 716 21.85 -1.79 4.29
N PRO A 717 22.53 -2.95 4.35
CA PRO A 717 23.95 -3.01 4.04
C PRO A 717 24.26 -2.67 2.58
N LEU A 718 23.41 -3.08 1.63
CA LEU A 718 23.58 -2.72 0.21
C LEU A 718 23.56 -1.20 0.02
N THR A 719 22.56 -0.52 0.58
CA THR A 719 22.45 0.95 0.50
C THR A 719 23.65 1.64 1.15
N ALA A 720 24.07 1.15 2.32
CA ALA A 720 25.21 1.71 3.04
C ALA A 720 26.51 1.59 2.23
N ALA A 721 26.77 0.42 1.64
CA ALA A 721 27.96 0.16 0.82
C ALA A 721 28.00 1.05 -0.43
N LEU A 722 26.87 1.18 -1.15
CA LEU A 722 26.79 2.03 -2.33
C LEU A 722 27.02 3.51 -2.00
N ARG A 723 26.42 4.02 -0.91
CA ARG A 723 26.63 5.39 -0.44
C ARG A 723 28.08 5.62 0.01
N ALA A 724 28.70 4.66 0.67
CA ALA A 724 30.09 4.74 1.08
C ALA A 724 31.05 4.81 -0.12
N ALA A 725 30.67 4.24 -1.26
CA ALA A 725 31.39 4.37 -2.53
C ALA A 725 31.13 5.70 -3.27
N GLY A 726 30.35 6.63 -2.68
CA GLY A 726 30.07 7.94 -3.26
C GLY A 726 28.92 7.98 -4.27
N LEU A 727 28.14 6.90 -4.39
CA LEU A 727 26.99 6.85 -5.30
C LEU A 727 25.75 7.48 -4.68
N GLU A 728 24.98 8.19 -5.50
CA GLU A 728 23.62 8.60 -5.15
C GLU A 728 22.69 7.39 -5.25
N VAL A 729 22.07 7.01 -4.12
CA VAL A 729 21.19 5.82 -4.07
C VAL A 729 19.74 6.23 -3.94
N LEU A 730 18.94 5.92 -4.96
CA LEU A 730 17.51 6.17 -5.01
C LEU A 730 16.76 4.92 -4.54
N LEU A 731 15.92 5.10 -3.50
CA LEU A 731 15.12 4.03 -2.90
C LEU A 731 13.63 4.26 -3.15
N PRO A 732 12.79 3.21 -3.20
CA PRO A 732 11.34 3.37 -3.19
C PRO A 732 10.90 4.01 -1.87
N VAL A 733 10.04 5.03 -1.93
CA VAL A 733 9.60 5.77 -0.72
C VAL A 733 8.09 5.69 -0.57
N GLN A 734 7.34 6.15 -1.57
CA GLN A 734 5.89 6.28 -1.51
C GLN A 734 5.18 5.02 -1.97
N LEU A 735 5.75 4.28 -2.94
CA LEU A 735 5.25 2.99 -3.38
C LEU A 735 6.12 1.84 -2.88
N PRO A 736 5.58 0.60 -2.88
CA PRO A 736 6.37 -0.58 -2.58
C PRO A 736 7.50 -0.79 -3.58
N ALA A 737 8.60 -1.40 -3.13
CA ALA A 737 9.72 -1.74 -4.01
C ALA A 737 9.35 -2.78 -5.09
N GLY A 738 8.37 -3.64 -4.81
CA GLY A 738 7.92 -4.69 -5.73
C GLY A 738 6.71 -4.27 -6.55
N ASP A 739 5.97 -5.28 -7.04
CA ASP A 739 4.96 -5.16 -8.10
C ASP A 739 3.88 -4.08 -7.93
N GLY A 740 3.59 -3.69 -6.68
CA GLY A 740 2.64 -2.61 -6.40
C GLY A 740 3.02 -1.25 -7.01
N ALA A 741 4.28 -1.07 -7.45
CA ALA A 741 4.75 0.14 -8.12
C ALA A 741 4.86 0.04 -9.65
N ILE A 742 4.69 -1.14 -10.24
CA ILE A 742 4.92 -1.39 -11.67
C ILE A 742 4.07 -0.47 -12.55
N SER A 743 2.81 -0.22 -12.17
CA SER A 743 1.93 0.66 -12.97
C SER A 743 2.45 2.10 -13.05
N LEU A 744 3.09 2.63 -12.01
CA LEU A 744 3.71 3.96 -12.08
C LEU A 744 4.86 3.96 -13.08
N GLY A 745 5.74 2.95 -13.00
CA GLY A 745 6.87 2.81 -13.91
C GLY A 745 6.45 2.68 -15.36
N GLN A 746 5.45 1.83 -15.64
CA GLN A 746 4.84 1.70 -16.98
C GLN A 746 4.32 3.05 -17.50
N ALA A 747 3.54 3.76 -16.68
CA ALA A 747 2.96 5.04 -17.07
C ALA A 747 4.03 6.09 -17.35
N TRP A 748 5.08 6.12 -16.52
CA TRP A 748 6.22 7.02 -16.68
C TRP A 748 6.98 6.74 -17.96
N VAL A 749 7.36 5.48 -18.22
CA VAL A 749 8.06 5.10 -19.45
C VAL A 749 7.24 5.45 -20.68
N ALA A 750 5.95 5.10 -20.71
CA ALA A 750 5.08 5.42 -21.84
C ALA A 750 5.00 6.91 -22.14
N ARG A 751 4.93 7.76 -21.09
CA ARG A 751 5.01 9.22 -21.24
C ARG A 751 6.33 9.65 -21.87
N LEU A 752 7.46 9.13 -21.39
CA LEU A 752 8.78 9.49 -21.91
C LEU A 752 8.98 9.03 -23.37
N SER A 753 8.33 7.95 -23.80
CA SER A 753 8.43 7.45 -25.17
C SER A 753 7.86 8.40 -26.22
N LEU A 754 6.91 9.29 -25.87
CA LEU A 754 6.42 10.33 -26.78
C LEU A 754 7.31 11.58 -26.82
N GLU A 755 8.09 11.81 -25.76
CA GLU A 755 8.95 12.99 -25.62
C GLU A 755 10.36 12.75 -26.18
N SER A 756 10.70 11.49 -26.48
CA SER A 756 11.98 11.11 -27.08
C SER A 756 11.87 11.28 -28.61
N PRO A 757 12.74 12.09 -29.24
CA PRO A 757 12.67 12.37 -30.68
C PRO A 757 12.92 11.15 -31.56
#